data_AF-A0A7W1KRG9-F1
#
_entry.id   AF-A0A7W1KRG9-F1
#
_cell.length_a   1.000
_cell.length_b   1.000
_cell.length_c   1.000
_cell.angle_alpha   90.00
_cell.angle_beta   90.00
_cell.angle_gamma   90.00
#
_symmetry.space_group_name_H-M   'P 1'
#
loop_
_entity.id
_entity.type
_entity.pdbx_description
1 polymer ?
#
loop_
_entity_poly.entity_id
_entity_poly.type
_entity_poly.pdbx_seq_one_letter_code
_entity_poly.pdbx_strand_id
1 'polypeptide(L)'
;MTLHTYSEDQLIEQPAVALFAELRWKTVSAREEIFGADGTLERETSAEVVLLTRLRAALTRLNPQLPDGAIAAAVDHLSRDRSAMLPAAANREIYTLLKEGVQVSVPDPERGGQKSERVRSIDWDNPQANDFLLVSQMTITGPLYTCRPDLIGFVNGLPLVLIEFKKPGVSARAAFDENITSYKNPQNGVPALFRYNALIIASNGTESRVGSLTADWERMAEWKRVEREDEPRRVSLEVMIRGVCEPGRFLDLVENFTLFSEHKSGLIKILAQNHQVLGVNNSITSMLEARKAGHGRAGVFWQTQGSGKSFSMVFFSQKVLRKITGNWTFVVVTDRKELDDQIAKTFKATGAVTQHEGDECHAQSGSELRALLRGNHRFVFTLIHKFQAPEVLSDRRDIIVLTDEAHRSQYDTLALNMRASLPNAMFLAFTGTPLISGEERTREVFGDYVSIYDFQQSVEDGATVPLFYENRTPELRLKNPNLNEDIYELIEAAELDEEAEKKLERELGRQYQIITRDDRLEKVAKDIVHHFLGRGFQGKAMVVSIDKATALKMHDKVRKHWAAEQTRVESELTKLTKFTASDPDKVRELNERLARVKYVDMALIVSAAQNEVEQMAKLGLDIVPHRQRMNAEPLDEKFKDPDDPLSIAFVCAMWLTGFDAPSCSTIYLDKPMRNHTLMQTIARANRVFPGKHSGLIADYANVFASLEKALAIYGAGKGGATPVRDKAELIKELGKAVEGAVAFCAEHGVDVAKTESAAGLEKVQLIGDAVDALISPDPLRKEFLAHERLVRTLFQAIKPDPAVLQFVSRVYCLGVIADEIRLRTGGNNQADISAVMATVNELLDESIAADGFNIRSDGDGRAIIDLAKIDFEKLAKRFKQSKKKNI
;
A
#
# COMPACT_ATOMS: atom_id res chain seq x y z
N MET A 1 16.89 -46.22 -6.90
CA MET A 1 16.86 -44.76 -7.11
C MET A 1 16.97 -44.10 -5.76
N THR A 2 18.06 -43.37 -5.51
CA THR A 2 18.23 -42.59 -4.28
C THR A 2 17.16 -41.49 -4.25
N LEU A 3 16.17 -41.64 -3.37
CA LEU A 3 15.19 -40.59 -3.08
C LEU A 3 15.98 -39.39 -2.54
N HIS A 4 16.15 -38.36 -3.36
CA HIS A 4 16.78 -37.12 -2.93
C HIS A 4 15.88 -36.47 -1.89
N THR A 5 16.30 -36.53 -0.62
CA THR A 5 15.57 -36.05 0.58
C THR A 5 15.29 -34.55 0.60
N TYR A 6 15.74 -33.80 -0.41
CA TYR A 6 15.67 -32.34 -0.50
C TYR A 6 14.98 -31.86 -1.79
N SER A 7 14.04 -32.64 -2.35
CA SER A 7 13.24 -32.21 -3.51
C SER A 7 12.06 -31.31 -3.09
N GLU A 8 11.53 -30.54 -4.05
CA GLU A 8 10.30 -29.75 -3.89
C GLU A 8 9.11 -30.62 -3.46
N ASP A 9 8.94 -31.76 -4.13
CA ASP A 9 7.91 -32.76 -3.84
C ASP A 9 7.98 -33.22 -2.37
N GLN A 10 9.16 -33.61 -1.88
CA GLN A 10 9.30 -34.16 -0.51
C GLN A 10 9.29 -33.10 0.59
N LEU A 11 9.85 -31.91 0.35
CA LEU A 11 9.98 -30.87 1.38
C LEU A 11 8.79 -29.91 1.44
N ILE A 12 8.01 -29.79 0.36
CA ILE A 12 6.97 -28.77 0.25
C ILE A 12 5.63 -29.40 -0.14
N GLU A 13 5.55 -30.07 -1.29
CA GLU A 13 4.25 -30.56 -1.81
C GLU A 13 3.64 -31.62 -0.89
N GLN A 14 4.37 -32.70 -0.57
CA GLN A 14 3.84 -33.77 0.28
C GLN A 14 3.51 -33.29 1.71
N PRO A 15 4.36 -32.48 2.39
CA PRO A 15 3.99 -31.87 3.66
C PRO A 15 2.75 -30.96 3.59
N ALA A 16 2.58 -30.21 2.50
CA ALA A 16 1.38 -29.40 2.29
C ALA A 16 0.13 -30.30 2.16
N VAL A 17 0.19 -31.35 1.33
CA VAL A 17 -0.89 -32.33 1.18
C VAL A 17 -1.26 -32.96 2.53
N ALA A 18 -0.27 -33.36 3.32
CA ALA A 18 -0.49 -33.91 4.66
C ALA A 18 -1.19 -32.89 5.59
N LEU A 19 -0.77 -31.62 5.56
CA LEU A 19 -1.38 -30.56 6.36
C LEU A 19 -2.84 -30.28 5.93
N PHE A 20 -3.14 -30.31 4.64
CA PHE A 20 -4.53 -30.22 4.15
C PHE A 20 -5.39 -31.38 4.66
N ALA A 21 -4.83 -32.60 4.69
CA ALA A 21 -5.51 -33.77 5.26
C ALA A 21 -5.79 -33.58 6.77
N GLU A 22 -4.84 -33.03 7.54
CA GLU A 22 -5.06 -32.66 8.96
C GLU A 22 -6.20 -31.64 9.12
N LEU A 23 -6.33 -30.70 8.18
CA LEU A 23 -7.41 -29.72 8.12
C LEU A 23 -8.72 -30.28 7.55
N ARG A 24 -8.83 -31.61 7.40
CA ARG A 24 -10.01 -32.35 6.92
C ARG A 24 -10.37 -32.14 5.45
N TRP A 25 -9.41 -31.75 4.63
CA TRP A 25 -9.56 -31.88 3.18
C TRP A 25 -9.31 -33.32 2.78
N LYS A 26 -10.16 -33.88 1.91
CA LYS A 26 -9.82 -35.14 1.24
C LYS A 26 -8.68 -34.86 0.26
N THR A 27 -7.72 -35.77 0.12
CA THR A 27 -6.57 -35.57 -0.77
C THR A 27 -6.52 -36.65 -1.84
N VAL A 28 -6.30 -36.27 -3.10
CA VAL A 28 -6.18 -37.18 -4.24
C VAL A 28 -5.02 -36.73 -5.14
N SER A 29 -4.23 -37.68 -5.64
CA SER A 29 -3.21 -37.41 -6.67
C SER A 29 -3.79 -37.68 -8.06
N ALA A 30 -3.64 -36.70 -8.94
CA ALA A 30 -4.05 -36.77 -10.34
C ALA A 30 -2.85 -36.94 -11.31
N ARG A 31 -1.68 -37.33 -10.78
CA ARG A 31 -0.47 -37.58 -11.59
C ARG A 31 -0.69 -38.67 -12.65
N GLU A 32 -1.48 -39.68 -12.30
CA GLU A 32 -1.91 -40.80 -13.15
C GLU A 32 -3.45 -40.81 -13.27
N GLU A 33 -4.05 -39.65 -13.55
CA GLU A 33 -5.50 -39.50 -13.68
C GLU A 33 -6.09 -40.42 -14.77
N ILE A 34 -7.13 -41.16 -14.40
CA ILE A 34 -7.97 -41.95 -15.31
C ILE A 34 -9.28 -41.20 -15.52
N PHE A 35 -9.67 -41.00 -16.78
CA PHE A 35 -10.92 -40.32 -17.18
C PHE A 35 -12.12 -41.27 -17.27
N GLY A 36 -13.32 -40.71 -17.16
CA GLY A 36 -14.62 -41.39 -17.22
C GLY A 36 -15.36 -41.37 -15.88
N ALA A 37 -16.59 -41.87 -15.89
CA ALA A 37 -17.50 -41.87 -14.73
C ALA A 37 -16.95 -42.56 -13.47
N ASP A 38 -16.13 -43.60 -13.63
CA ASP A 38 -15.44 -44.31 -12.53
C ASP A 38 -13.95 -43.91 -12.41
N GLY A 39 -13.57 -42.80 -13.06
CA GLY A 39 -12.22 -42.28 -13.12
C GLY A 39 -11.78 -41.55 -11.84
N THR A 40 -10.48 -41.23 -11.74
CA THR A 40 -9.85 -40.69 -10.51
C THR A 40 -10.55 -39.44 -9.97
N LEU A 41 -10.95 -38.53 -10.86
CA LEU A 41 -11.65 -37.28 -10.54
C LEU A 41 -13.04 -37.22 -11.17
N GLU A 42 -13.50 -38.31 -11.79
CA GLU A 42 -14.81 -38.40 -12.48
C GLU A 42 -14.96 -37.34 -13.59
N ARG A 43 -13.85 -37.00 -14.25
CA ARG A 43 -13.80 -36.09 -15.41
C ARG A 43 -13.81 -36.90 -16.70
N GLU A 44 -14.47 -36.39 -17.72
CA GLU A 44 -14.48 -37.01 -19.05
C GLU A 44 -13.25 -36.60 -19.86
N THR A 45 -12.74 -35.38 -19.64
CA THR A 45 -11.56 -34.87 -20.36
C THR A 45 -10.66 -34.01 -19.50
N SER A 46 -9.41 -33.87 -19.91
CA SER A 46 -8.43 -32.98 -19.30
C SER A 46 -8.76 -31.48 -19.46
N ALA A 47 -9.76 -31.10 -20.26
CA ALA A 47 -10.17 -29.69 -20.40
C ALA A 47 -11.13 -29.25 -19.27
N GLU A 48 -11.77 -30.19 -18.57
CA GLU A 48 -12.77 -29.87 -17.54
C GLU A 48 -12.10 -29.37 -16.26
N VAL A 49 -12.49 -28.20 -15.76
CA VAL A 49 -11.96 -27.65 -14.51
C VAL A 49 -12.92 -27.79 -13.33
N VAL A 50 -14.18 -28.15 -13.58
CA VAL A 50 -15.21 -28.37 -12.56
C VAL A 50 -15.47 -29.87 -12.45
N LEU A 51 -15.53 -30.38 -11.23
CA LEU A 51 -15.87 -31.78 -10.96
C LEU A 51 -17.40 -31.90 -10.90
N LEU A 52 -18.03 -32.10 -12.07
CA LEU A 52 -19.48 -31.98 -12.25
C LEU A 52 -20.27 -32.96 -11.37
N THR A 53 -19.83 -34.21 -11.24
CA THR A 53 -20.49 -35.22 -10.41
C THR A 53 -20.51 -34.81 -8.94
N ARG A 54 -19.38 -34.30 -8.42
CA ARG A 54 -19.27 -33.77 -7.05
C ARG A 54 -20.09 -32.51 -6.85
N LEU A 55 -20.09 -31.60 -7.83
CA LEU A 55 -20.92 -30.40 -7.79
C LEU A 55 -22.39 -30.77 -7.70
N ARG A 56 -22.89 -31.64 -8.58
CA ARG A 56 -24.28 -32.10 -8.55
C ARG A 56 -24.64 -32.73 -7.20
N ALA A 57 -23.80 -33.64 -6.70
CA ALA A 57 -24.02 -34.28 -5.40
C ALA A 57 -24.10 -33.26 -4.25
N ALA A 58 -23.22 -32.26 -4.25
CA ALA A 58 -23.23 -31.19 -3.26
C ALA A 58 -24.48 -30.31 -3.37
N LEU A 59 -24.87 -29.88 -4.57
CA LEU A 59 -26.08 -29.08 -4.79
C LEU A 59 -27.34 -29.83 -4.33
N THR A 60 -27.45 -31.12 -4.63
CA THR A 60 -28.56 -31.97 -4.14
C THR A 60 -28.57 -32.05 -2.62
N ARG A 61 -27.41 -32.26 -1.99
CA ARG A 61 -27.28 -32.34 -0.52
C ARG A 61 -27.66 -31.03 0.18
N LEU A 62 -27.27 -29.89 -0.39
CA LEU A 62 -27.54 -28.57 0.18
C LEU A 62 -28.98 -28.08 -0.08
N ASN A 63 -29.68 -28.65 -1.05
CA ASN A 63 -31.03 -28.24 -1.45
C ASN A 63 -31.98 -29.44 -1.59
N PRO A 64 -32.18 -30.25 -0.54
CA PRO A 64 -32.96 -31.50 -0.61
C PRO A 64 -34.44 -31.29 -0.98
N GLN A 65 -34.95 -30.07 -0.83
CA GLN A 65 -36.32 -29.68 -1.15
C GLN A 65 -36.55 -29.35 -2.63
N LEU A 66 -35.48 -29.15 -3.42
CA LEU A 66 -35.60 -28.73 -4.82
C LEU A 66 -35.63 -29.93 -5.77
N PRO A 67 -36.41 -29.86 -6.87
CA PRO A 67 -36.48 -30.94 -7.84
C PRO A 67 -35.16 -31.09 -8.62
N ASP A 68 -34.88 -32.29 -9.13
CA ASP A 68 -33.63 -32.59 -9.87
C ASP A 68 -33.40 -31.66 -11.07
N GLY A 69 -34.47 -31.25 -11.78
CA GLY A 69 -34.37 -30.28 -12.87
C GLY A 69 -33.84 -28.91 -12.43
N ALA A 70 -34.13 -28.48 -11.20
CA ALA A 70 -33.58 -27.25 -10.62
C ALA A 70 -32.07 -27.38 -10.34
N ILE A 71 -31.66 -28.55 -9.84
CA ILE A 71 -30.25 -28.87 -9.61
C ILE A 71 -29.48 -28.91 -10.93
N ALA A 72 -30.02 -29.58 -11.96
CA ALA A 72 -29.42 -29.64 -13.28
C ALA A 72 -29.24 -28.22 -13.88
N ALA A 73 -30.28 -27.39 -13.84
CA ALA A 73 -30.19 -26.00 -14.31
C ALA A 73 -29.14 -25.18 -13.55
N ALA A 74 -28.98 -25.41 -12.25
CA ALA A 74 -27.94 -24.74 -11.47
C ALA A 74 -26.53 -25.22 -11.82
N VAL A 75 -26.33 -26.52 -12.07
CA VAL A 75 -25.06 -27.07 -12.57
C VAL A 75 -24.72 -26.44 -13.93
N ASP A 76 -25.67 -26.34 -14.84
CA ASP A 76 -25.48 -25.74 -16.16
C ASP A 76 -25.11 -24.25 -16.05
N HIS A 77 -25.77 -23.51 -15.15
CA HIS A 77 -25.48 -22.09 -14.98
C HIS A 77 -24.10 -21.84 -14.36
N LEU A 78 -23.70 -22.65 -13.37
CA LEU A 78 -22.36 -22.59 -12.77
C LEU A 78 -21.27 -22.98 -13.76
N SER A 79 -21.50 -24.01 -14.59
CA SER A 79 -20.52 -24.52 -15.56
C SER A 79 -20.50 -23.78 -16.90
N ARG A 80 -21.48 -22.90 -17.17
CA ARG A 80 -21.61 -22.12 -18.41
C ARG A 80 -20.30 -21.49 -18.85
N ASP A 81 -20.00 -21.57 -20.15
CA ASP A 81 -18.83 -20.92 -20.71
C ASP A 81 -18.91 -19.39 -20.59
N ARG A 82 -17.81 -18.81 -20.12
CA ARG A 82 -17.64 -17.37 -19.89
C ARG A 82 -16.37 -16.85 -20.57
N SER A 83 -15.93 -17.53 -21.64
CA SER A 83 -14.70 -17.17 -22.38
C SER A 83 -14.76 -15.78 -23.01
N ALA A 84 -15.96 -15.30 -23.36
CA ALA A 84 -16.17 -13.98 -23.94
C ALA A 84 -16.10 -12.81 -22.93
N MET A 85 -16.07 -13.09 -21.62
CA MET A 85 -15.99 -12.06 -20.59
C MET A 85 -14.55 -11.76 -20.20
N LEU A 86 -14.30 -10.54 -19.71
CA LEU A 86 -13.04 -10.25 -19.03
C LEU A 86 -12.86 -11.18 -17.82
N PRO A 87 -11.65 -11.71 -17.55
CA PRO A 87 -11.44 -12.71 -16.49
C PRO A 87 -11.96 -12.29 -15.11
N ALA A 88 -11.70 -11.05 -14.71
CA ALA A 88 -12.18 -10.50 -13.44
C ALA A 88 -13.72 -10.40 -13.40
N ALA A 89 -14.37 -10.08 -14.53
CA ALA A 89 -15.82 -9.99 -14.62
C ALA A 89 -16.48 -11.37 -14.55
N ALA A 90 -15.92 -12.37 -15.23
CA ALA A 90 -16.36 -13.76 -15.13
C ALA A 90 -16.23 -14.28 -13.69
N ASN A 91 -15.11 -13.98 -13.02
CA ASN A 91 -14.90 -14.35 -11.62
C ASN A 91 -15.90 -13.65 -10.68
N ARG A 92 -16.20 -12.37 -10.91
CA ARG A 92 -17.23 -11.64 -10.15
C ARG A 92 -18.61 -12.26 -10.32
N GLU A 93 -19.01 -12.61 -11.54
CA GLU A 93 -20.30 -13.25 -11.79
C GLU A 93 -20.43 -14.58 -11.06
N ILE A 94 -19.42 -15.45 -11.16
CA ILE A 94 -19.39 -16.72 -10.42
C ILE A 94 -19.43 -16.46 -8.92
N TYR A 95 -18.61 -15.55 -8.40
CA TYR A 95 -18.59 -15.20 -6.99
C TYR A 95 -19.97 -14.75 -6.47
N THR A 96 -20.70 -13.95 -7.25
CA THR A 96 -22.08 -13.55 -6.93
C THR A 96 -23.00 -14.77 -6.87
N LEU A 97 -22.92 -15.69 -7.84
CA LEU A 97 -23.69 -16.94 -7.83
C LEU A 97 -23.37 -17.82 -6.62
N LEU A 98 -22.11 -17.87 -6.19
CA LEU A 98 -21.71 -18.60 -4.98
C LEU A 98 -22.32 -18.01 -3.71
N LYS A 99 -22.40 -16.68 -3.63
CA LYS A 99 -22.88 -15.98 -2.45
C LYS A 99 -24.40 -15.90 -2.37
N GLU A 100 -25.05 -15.58 -3.47
CA GLU A 100 -26.49 -15.30 -3.51
C GLU A 100 -27.33 -16.54 -3.84
N GLY A 101 -26.68 -17.60 -4.30
CA GLY A 101 -27.31 -18.78 -4.88
C GLY A 101 -27.68 -18.59 -6.35
N VAL A 102 -27.85 -19.70 -7.04
CA VAL A 102 -28.24 -19.71 -8.45
C VAL A 102 -29.75 -19.60 -8.55
N GLN A 103 -30.25 -18.53 -9.18
CA GLN A 103 -31.68 -18.42 -9.47
C GLN A 103 -32.08 -19.36 -10.61
N VAL A 104 -33.10 -20.17 -10.36
CA VAL A 104 -33.65 -21.13 -11.32
C VAL A 104 -35.18 -21.02 -11.35
N SER A 105 -35.77 -21.37 -12.49
CA SER A 105 -37.22 -21.45 -12.66
C SER A 105 -37.67 -22.89 -12.47
N VAL A 106 -38.64 -23.13 -11.59
CA VAL A 106 -39.22 -24.45 -11.36
C VAL A 106 -40.73 -24.41 -11.51
N PRO A 107 -41.39 -25.51 -11.91
CA PRO A 107 -42.84 -25.57 -11.93
C PRO A 107 -43.46 -25.26 -10.56
N ASP A 108 -44.55 -24.47 -10.53
CA ASP A 108 -45.35 -24.22 -9.33
C ASP A 108 -46.60 -25.12 -9.35
N PRO A 109 -46.57 -26.27 -8.63
CA PRO A 109 -47.71 -27.19 -8.62
C PRO A 109 -48.92 -26.66 -7.84
N GLU A 110 -48.75 -25.67 -6.95
CA GLU A 110 -49.85 -25.12 -6.14
C GLU A 110 -50.61 -24.02 -6.87
N ARG A 111 -49.89 -23.14 -7.58
CA ARG A 111 -50.49 -21.98 -8.27
C ARG A 111 -50.59 -22.15 -9.79
N GLY A 112 -49.98 -23.20 -10.33
CA GLY A 112 -49.78 -23.37 -11.78
C GLY A 112 -48.69 -22.42 -12.31
N GLY A 113 -48.01 -22.81 -13.38
CA GLY A 113 -46.96 -22.00 -14.01
C GLY A 113 -45.56 -22.27 -13.45
N GLN A 114 -44.75 -21.21 -13.33
CA GLN A 114 -43.34 -21.28 -12.93
C GLN A 114 -43.11 -20.36 -11.72
N LYS A 115 -42.29 -20.80 -10.76
CA LYS A 115 -41.78 -20.00 -9.65
C LYS A 115 -40.26 -19.93 -9.68
N SER A 116 -39.70 -18.84 -9.18
CA SER A 116 -38.25 -18.69 -9.03
C SER A 116 -37.81 -19.25 -7.68
N GLU A 117 -36.82 -20.14 -7.71
CA GLU A 117 -36.17 -20.72 -6.54
C GLU A 117 -34.67 -20.39 -6.58
N ARG A 118 -34.01 -20.44 -5.42
CA ARG A 118 -32.55 -20.23 -5.31
C ARG A 118 -31.87 -21.52 -4.89
N VAL A 119 -30.95 -22.00 -5.72
CA VAL A 119 -30.10 -23.15 -5.42
C VAL A 119 -28.83 -22.68 -4.71
N ARG A 120 -28.63 -23.11 -3.47
CA ARG A 120 -27.42 -22.83 -2.68
C ARG A 120 -26.27 -23.71 -3.15
N SER A 121 -25.10 -23.13 -3.44
CA SER A 121 -23.92 -23.87 -3.89
C SER A 121 -22.88 -24.11 -2.81
N ILE A 122 -22.85 -23.27 -1.77
CA ILE A 122 -21.94 -23.39 -0.62
C ILE A 122 -22.74 -23.13 0.67
N ASP A 123 -22.53 -23.97 1.67
CA ASP A 123 -22.97 -23.71 3.04
C ASP A 123 -21.91 -22.91 3.79
N TRP A 124 -22.08 -21.59 3.83
CA TRP A 124 -21.14 -20.66 4.45
C TRP A 124 -21.09 -20.74 5.99
N ASP A 125 -22.10 -21.33 6.62
CA ASP A 125 -22.25 -21.34 8.08
C ASP A 125 -21.85 -22.68 8.69
N ASN A 126 -21.99 -23.77 7.93
CA ASN A 126 -21.58 -25.10 8.34
C ASN A 126 -20.51 -25.67 7.38
N PRO A 127 -19.21 -25.51 7.67
CA PRO A 127 -18.15 -26.03 6.81
C PRO A 127 -18.27 -27.54 6.53
N GLN A 128 -18.74 -28.33 7.51
CA GLN A 128 -18.88 -29.78 7.36
C GLN A 128 -19.98 -30.21 6.38
N ALA A 129 -20.90 -29.29 6.02
CA ALA A 129 -21.92 -29.53 5.00
C ALA A 129 -21.37 -29.41 3.56
N ASN A 130 -20.12 -28.95 3.39
CA ASN A 130 -19.46 -28.88 2.09
C ASN A 130 -18.48 -30.05 1.88
N ASP A 131 -18.16 -30.36 0.62
CA ASP A 131 -17.11 -31.32 0.25
C ASP A 131 -15.83 -30.54 -0.07
N PHE A 132 -14.77 -30.78 0.72
CA PHE A 132 -13.44 -30.20 0.53
C PHE A 132 -12.49 -31.27 -0.02
N LEU A 133 -11.93 -31.01 -1.21
CA LEU A 133 -11.02 -31.93 -1.90
C LEU A 133 -9.79 -31.16 -2.38
N LEU A 134 -8.61 -31.59 -1.96
CA LEU A 134 -7.34 -31.16 -2.51
C LEU A 134 -6.89 -32.18 -3.56
N VAL A 135 -6.61 -31.71 -4.76
CA VAL A 135 -6.07 -32.52 -5.85
C VAL A 135 -4.64 -32.07 -6.14
N SER A 136 -3.69 -32.99 -6.11
CA SER A 136 -2.32 -32.72 -6.53
C SER A 136 -2.07 -33.11 -7.99
N GLN A 137 -1.22 -32.34 -8.68
CA GLN A 137 -0.68 -32.68 -10.01
C GLN A 137 -1.76 -32.89 -11.09
N MET A 138 -2.86 -32.14 -11.01
CA MET A 138 -3.99 -32.21 -11.96
C MET A 138 -3.63 -31.57 -13.31
N THR A 139 -3.77 -32.33 -14.39
CA THR A 139 -3.50 -31.81 -15.75
C THR A 139 -4.75 -31.13 -16.31
N ILE A 140 -4.57 -29.91 -16.78
CA ILE A 140 -5.63 -29.11 -17.40
C ILE A 140 -5.21 -28.67 -18.80
N THR A 141 -6.02 -29.00 -19.80
CA THR A 141 -5.78 -28.64 -21.20
C THR A 141 -6.51 -27.35 -21.53
N GLY A 142 -5.75 -26.30 -21.84
CA GLY A 142 -6.25 -25.05 -22.39
C GLY A 142 -6.38 -25.09 -23.92
N PRO A 143 -6.67 -23.95 -24.57
CA PRO A 143 -6.86 -23.89 -26.01
C PRO A 143 -5.61 -24.27 -26.83
N LEU A 144 -4.42 -23.96 -26.31
CA LEU A 144 -3.14 -24.18 -27.01
C LEU A 144 -2.17 -25.09 -26.24
N TYR A 145 -2.13 -25.00 -24.91
CA TYR A 145 -1.18 -25.74 -24.09
C TYR A 145 -1.87 -26.39 -22.89
N THR A 146 -1.18 -27.35 -22.31
CA THR A 146 -1.54 -27.98 -21.05
C THR A 146 -0.78 -27.33 -19.91
N CYS A 147 -1.42 -27.21 -18.74
CA CYS A 147 -0.75 -26.86 -17.50
C CYS A 147 -0.98 -27.95 -16.46
N ARG A 148 -0.12 -27.98 -15.46
CA ARG A 148 -0.25 -28.87 -14.30
C ARG A 148 0.17 -28.08 -13.06
N PRO A 149 -0.78 -27.39 -12.41
CA PRO A 149 -0.52 -26.78 -11.12
C PRO A 149 -0.20 -27.84 -10.06
N ASP A 150 0.57 -27.46 -9.06
CA ASP A 150 0.97 -28.41 -8.01
C ASP A 150 -0.22 -28.88 -7.19
N LEU A 151 -1.02 -27.94 -6.67
CA LEU A 151 -2.26 -28.27 -5.95
C LEU A 151 -3.44 -27.41 -6.38
N ILE A 152 -4.61 -28.04 -6.45
CA ILE A 152 -5.90 -27.38 -6.66
C ILE A 152 -6.86 -27.81 -5.56
N GLY A 153 -7.39 -26.83 -4.82
CA GLY A 153 -8.40 -27.05 -3.79
C GLY A 153 -9.81 -26.80 -4.33
N PHE A 154 -10.65 -27.82 -4.22
CA PHE A 154 -12.04 -27.83 -4.62
C PHE A 154 -12.97 -27.73 -3.42
N VAL A 155 -14.03 -26.93 -3.56
CA VAL A 155 -15.17 -26.91 -2.64
C VAL A 155 -16.42 -27.22 -3.45
N ASN A 156 -17.12 -28.30 -3.07
CA ASN A 156 -18.32 -28.78 -3.77
C ASN A 156 -18.07 -28.96 -5.28
N GLY A 157 -16.89 -29.46 -5.65
CA GLY A 157 -16.50 -29.68 -7.06
C GLY A 157 -16.03 -28.43 -7.82
N LEU A 158 -16.00 -27.24 -7.21
CA LEU A 158 -15.53 -26.00 -7.83
C LEU A 158 -14.07 -25.68 -7.44
N PRO A 159 -13.18 -25.32 -8.38
CA PRO A 159 -11.76 -25.08 -8.09
C PRO A 159 -11.54 -23.67 -7.50
N LEU A 160 -11.52 -23.57 -6.17
CA LEU A 160 -11.44 -22.28 -5.47
C LEU A 160 -10.02 -21.91 -5.01
N VAL A 161 -9.13 -22.89 -4.85
CA VAL A 161 -7.74 -22.66 -4.41
C VAL A 161 -6.78 -23.14 -5.48
N LEU A 162 -5.78 -22.33 -5.80
CA LEU A 162 -4.64 -22.71 -6.64
C LEU A 162 -3.36 -22.53 -5.83
N ILE A 163 -2.48 -23.53 -5.82
CA ILE A 163 -1.19 -23.44 -5.13
C ILE A 163 -0.10 -23.89 -6.09
N GLU A 164 0.94 -23.07 -6.17
CA GLU A 164 2.14 -23.35 -6.94
C GLU A 164 3.37 -23.25 -6.04
N PHE A 165 4.26 -24.23 -6.16
CA PHE A 165 5.45 -24.35 -5.35
C PHE A 165 6.73 -24.10 -6.15
N LYS A 166 7.80 -23.80 -5.41
CA LYS A 166 9.18 -23.87 -5.87
C LYS A 166 10.03 -24.53 -4.80
N LYS A 167 11.07 -25.26 -5.18
CA LYS A 167 11.99 -25.87 -4.22
C LYS A 167 12.59 -24.82 -3.27
N PRO A 168 12.96 -25.21 -2.03
CA PRO A 168 13.64 -24.31 -1.12
C PRO A 168 14.90 -23.71 -1.76
N GLY A 169 15.13 -22.42 -1.55
CA GLY A 169 16.24 -21.67 -2.16
C GLY A 169 15.92 -21.04 -3.53
N VAL A 170 14.77 -21.34 -4.13
CA VAL A 170 14.21 -20.56 -5.25
C VAL A 170 13.11 -19.64 -4.71
N SER A 171 13.13 -18.36 -5.05
CA SER A 171 12.11 -17.42 -4.54
C SER A 171 10.69 -17.87 -4.93
N ALA A 172 9.74 -17.70 -4.01
CA ALA A 172 8.32 -17.96 -4.29
C ALA A 172 7.79 -17.07 -5.43
N ARG A 173 8.45 -15.94 -5.72
CA ARG A 173 8.14 -15.10 -6.88
C ARG A 173 8.23 -15.87 -8.20
N ALA A 174 9.15 -16.83 -8.31
CA ALA A 174 9.27 -17.64 -9.52
C ALA A 174 8.01 -18.49 -9.79
N ALA A 175 7.31 -18.98 -8.75
CA ALA A 175 6.01 -19.64 -8.93
C ALA A 175 4.96 -18.66 -9.52
N PHE A 176 5.05 -17.38 -9.18
CA PHE A 176 4.17 -16.37 -9.75
C PHE A 176 4.52 -16.00 -11.19
N ASP A 177 5.79 -15.62 -11.43
CA ASP A 177 6.25 -15.09 -12.71
C ASP A 177 6.28 -16.17 -13.80
N GLU A 178 6.75 -17.39 -13.48
CA GLU A 178 6.95 -18.46 -14.47
C GLU A 178 5.67 -19.28 -14.72
N ASN A 179 4.89 -19.54 -13.67
CA ASN A 179 3.76 -20.48 -13.72
C ASN A 179 2.41 -19.76 -13.67
N ILE A 180 2.07 -19.10 -12.56
CA ILE A 180 0.74 -18.50 -12.36
C ILE A 180 0.41 -17.47 -13.43
N THR A 181 1.37 -16.61 -13.82
CA THR A 181 1.17 -15.61 -14.87
C THR A 181 0.89 -16.28 -16.23
N SER A 182 1.58 -17.38 -16.53
CA SER A 182 1.33 -18.21 -17.72
C SER A 182 -0.06 -18.83 -17.68
N TYR A 183 -0.48 -19.39 -16.54
CA TYR A 183 -1.79 -20.02 -16.40
C TYR A 183 -2.94 -19.02 -16.56
N LYS A 184 -2.77 -17.78 -16.11
CA LYS A 184 -3.75 -16.69 -16.24
C LYS A 184 -3.89 -16.18 -17.67
N ASN A 185 -2.94 -16.46 -18.55
CA ASN A 185 -2.93 -15.89 -19.89
C ASN A 185 -4.15 -16.38 -20.69
N PRO A 186 -4.96 -15.45 -21.25
CA PRO A 186 -6.20 -15.82 -21.94
C PRO A 186 -5.99 -16.55 -23.27
N GLN A 187 -4.82 -16.40 -23.90
CA GLN A 187 -4.52 -17.00 -25.20
C GLN A 187 -3.91 -18.41 -25.07
N ASN A 188 -2.99 -18.59 -24.12
CA ASN A 188 -2.15 -19.78 -24.07
C ASN A 188 -2.15 -20.50 -22.70
N GLY A 189 -2.88 -19.98 -21.71
CA GLY A 189 -3.04 -20.59 -20.39
C GLY A 189 -4.34 -21.36 -20.21
N VAL A 190 -4.84 -21.38 -18.97
CA VAL A 190 -6.08 -22.04 -18.54
C VAL A 190 -7.04 -21.06 -17.84
N PRO A 191 -7.51 -20.02 -18.54
CA PRO A 191 -8.36 -18.98 -17.95
C PRO A 191 -9.65 -19.54 -17.31
N ALA A 192 -10.11 -20.72 -17.75
CA ALA A 192 -11.26 -21.41 -17.17
C ALA A 192 -11.12 -21.70 -15.66
N LEU A 193 -9.91 -22.05 -15.20
CA LEU A 193 -9.61 -22.31 -13.79
C LEU A 193 -9.85 -21.05 -12.93
N PHE A 194 -9.45 -19.90 -13.47
CA PHE A 194 -9.54 -18.62 -12.78
C PHE A 194 -10.94 -17.99 -12.77
N ARG A 195 -11.93 -18.59 -13.46
CA ARG A 195 -13.33 -18.15 -13.37
C ARG A 195 -13.93 -18.43 -12.00
N TYR A 196 -13.47 -19.47 -11.31
CA TYR A 196 -13.96 -19.86 -9.98
C TYR A 196 -13.01 -19.48 -8.86
N ASN A 197 -11.71 -19.37 -9.17
CA ASN A 197 -10.64 -19.16 -8.21
C ASN A 197 -10.98 -18.09 -7.16
N ALA A 198 -10.90 -18.47 -5.89
CA ALA A 198 -11.05 -17.58 -4.76
C ALA A 198 -9.69 -16.95 -4.37
N LEU A 199 -8.66 -17.78 -4.19
CA LEU A 199 -7.31 -17.35 -3.82
C LEU A 199 -6.22 -18.19 -4.50
N ILE A 200 -5.03 -17.60 -4.61
CA ILE A 200 -3.84 -18.21 -5.21
C ILE A 200 -2.70 -18.13 -4.20
N ILE A 201 -1.98 -19.23 -3.97
CA ILE A 201 -0.81 -19.29 -3.10
C ILE A 201 0.44 -19.59 -3.94
N ALA A 202 1.48 -18.79 -3.77
CA ALA A 202 2.82 -19.05 -4.30
C ALA A 202 3.78 -19.25 -3.13
N SER A 203 4.52 -20.36 -3.11
CA SER A 203 5.35 -20.70 -1.96
C SER A 203 6.61 -21.48 -2.31
N ASN A 204 7.67 -21.32 -1.51
CA ASN A 204 8.82 -22.22 -1.50
C ASN A 204 9.05 -22.89 -0.12
N GLY A 205 8.01 -22.88 0.72
CA GLY A 205 8.05 -23.33 2.11
C GLY A 205 8.35 -22.22 3.11
N THR A 206 9.41 -21.43 2.89
CA THR A 206 9.85 -20.36 3.82
C THR A 206 9.32 -18.97 3.44
N GLU A 207 9.18 -18.72 2.15
CA GLU A 207 8.47 -17.59 1.57
C GLU A 207 7.11 -18.10 1.09
N SER A 208 6.02 -17.47 1.51
CA SER A 208 4.67 -17.84 1.10
C SER A 208 3.82 -16.60 0.97
N ARG A 209 3.19 -16.42 -0.19
CA ARG A 209 2.27 -15.31 -0.44
C ARG A 209 0.94 -15.81 -0.98
N VAL A 210 -0.14 -15.12 -0.59
CA VAL A 210 -1.50 -15.34 -1.06
C VAL A 210 -2.03 -14.10 -1.76
N GLY A 211 -2.76 -14.29 -2.86
CA GLY A 211 -3.34 -13.21 -3.64
C GLY A 211 -4.62 -13.60 -4.35
N SER A 212 -5.25 -12.62 -4.98
CA SER A 212 -6.43 -12.82 -5.82
C SER A 212 -6.04 -13.02 -7.29
N LEU A 213 -7.04 -13.29 -8.14
CA LEU A 213 -6.87 -13.34 -9.60
C LEU A 213 -6.14 -12.11 -10.17
N THR A 214 -6.53 -10.91 -9.74
CA THR A 214 -6.02 -9.64 -10.30
C THR A 214 -4.83 -9.07 -9.53
N ALA A 215 -4.34 -9.77 -8.50
CA ALA A 215 -3.16 -9.36 -7.78
C ALA A 215 -1.90 -9.61 -8.63
N ASP A 216 -1.05 -8.59 -8.71
CA ASP A 216 0.37 -8.71 -9.05
C ASP A 216 1.17 -9.16 -7.81
N TRP A 217 2.47 -9.43 -8.01
CA TRP A 217 3.34 -9.92 -6.96
C TRP A 217 3.41 -8.99 -5.74
N GLU A 218 3.45 -7.67 -5.97
CA GLU A 218 3.47 -6.63 -4.95
C GLU A 218 2.19 -6.59 -4.12
N ARG A 219 1.05 -7.02 -4.68
CA ARG A 219 -0.23 -7.15 -3.97
C ARG A 219 -0.52 -8.56 -3.43
N MET A 220 0.38 -9.52 -3.63
CA MET A 220 0.31 -10.79 -2.90
C MET A 220 0.82 -10.59 -1.47
N ALA A 221 0.03 -11.00 -0.49
CA ALA A 221 0.30 -10.78 0.92
C ALA A 221 0.89 -12.03 1.60
N GLU A 222 1.78 -11.81 2.56
CA GLU A 222 2.17 -12.87 3.51
C GLU A 222 1.06 -13.12 4.53
N TRP A 223 0.99 -14.35 5.06
CA TRP A 223 0.12 -14.69 6.17
C TRP A 223 0.97 -15.12 7.37
N LYS A 224 0.81 -14.43 8.49
CA LYS A 224 1.82 -14.41 9.56
C LYS A 224 1.31 -14.92 10.90
N ARG A 225 -0.01 -14.91 11.07
CA ARG A 225 -0.75 -15.31 12.27
C ARG A 225 -1.97 -16.10 11.84
N VAL A 226 -2.31 -17.15 12.58
CA VAL A 226 -3.37 -18.09 12.22
C VAL A 226 -4.70 -17.62 12.79
N GLU A 227 -4.77 -17.39 14.09
CA GLU A 227 -6.05 -17.17 14.78
C GLU A 227 -6.12 -15.85 15.54
N ARG A 228 -5.01 -15.40 16.15
CA ARG A 228 -5.00 -14.22 17.02
C ARG A 228 -3.90 -13.23 16.66
N GLU A 229 -4.16 -11.95 16.88
CA GLU A 229 -3.19 -10.87 16.62
C GLU A 229 -1.96 -10.93 17.56
N ASP A 230 -2.10 -11.54 18.74
CA ASP A 230 -1.02 -11.69 19.73
C ASP A 230 -0.09 -12.88 19.46
N GLU A 231 -0.38 -13.70 18.43
CA GLU A 231 0.50 -14.78 18.02
C GLU A 231 1.86 -14.26 17.52
N PRO A 232 2.94 -15.03 17.76
CA PRO A 232 4.25 -14.69 17.23
C PRO A 232 4.21 -14.71 15.70
N ARG A 233 4.74 -13.65 15.09
CA ARG A 233 4.87 -13.54 13.64
C ARG A 233 5.71 -14.70 13.09
N ARG A 234 5.13 -15.52 12.21
CA ARG A 234 5.86 -16.58 11.51
C ARG A 234 5.41 -16.67 10.05
N VAL A 235 6.30 -16.33 9.12
CA VAL A 235 6.07 -16.53 7.69
C VAL A 235 6.49 -17.95 7.33
N SER A 236 5.53 -18.78 6.95
CA SER A 236 5.77 -20.15 6.48
C SER A 236 4.56 -20.69 5.74
N LEU A 237 4.78 -21.71 4.92
CA LEU A 237 3.68 -22.42 4.24
C LEU A 237 2.68 -23.03 5.23
N GLU A 238 3.14 -23.51 6.38
CA GLU A 238 2.28 -24.06 7.43
C GLU A 238 1.29 -23.00 7.95
N VAL A 239 1.80 -21.84 8.36
CA VAL A 239 0.99 -20.72 8.87
C VAL A 239 0.03 -20.21 7.80
N MET A 240 0.48 -20.15 6.54
CA MET A 240 -0.37 -19.81 5.40
C MET A 240 -1.55 -20.77 5.27
N ILE A 241 -1.29 -22.08 5.14
CA ILE A 241 -2.34 -23.09 4.95
C ILE A 241 -3.29 -23.14 6.16
N ARG A 242 -2.79 -23.14 7.40
CA ARG A 242 -3.64 -23.13 8.61
C ARG A 242 -4.49 -21.85 8.72
N GLY A 243 -3.94 -20.72 8.27
CA GLY A 243 -4.58 -19.41 8.34
C GLY A 243 -5.66 -19.19 7.28
N VAL A 244 -5.44 -19.64 6.05
CA VAL A 244 -6.35 -19.34 4.91
C VAL A 244 -7.10 -20.55 4.37
N CYS A 245 -6.68 -21.78 4.67
CA CYS A 245 -7.25 -23.00 4.09
C CYS A 245 -7.93 -23.94 5.10
N GLU A 246 -7.93 -23.63 6.40
CA GLU A 246 -8.84 -24.32 7.35
C GLU A 246 -10.29 -24.09 6.90
N PRO A 247 -11.14 -25.12 6.75
CA PRO A 247 -12.45 -25.00 6.13
C PRO A 247 -13.33 -23.83 6.62
N GLY A 248 -13.39 -23.59 7.93
CA GLY A 248 -14.14 -22.46 8.49
C GLY A 248 -13.55 -21.10 8.10
N ARG A 249 -12.24 -20.92 8.29
CA ARG A 249 -11.53 -19.70 7.91
C ARG A 249 -11.55 -19.46 6.41
N PHE A 250 -11.41 -20.50 5.60
CA PHE A 250 -11.48 -20.42 4.16
C PHE A 250 -12.84 -19.89 3.70
N LEU A 251 -13.94 -20.50 4.19
CA LEU A 251 -15.29 -20.04 3.84
C LEU A 251 -15.55 -18.61 4.28
N ASP A 252 -15.10 -18.23 5.49
CA ASP A 252 -15.21 -16.86 5.98
C ASP A 252 -14.39 -15.88 5.11
N LEU A 253 -13.17 -16.26 4.74
CA LEU A 253 -12.29 -15.47 3.87
C LEU A 253 -12.93 -15.23 2.49
N VAL A 254 -13.49 -16.28 1.90
CA VAL A 254 -14.16 -16.18 0.59
C VAL A 254 -15.44 -15.35 0.68
N GLU A 255 -16.33 -15.63 1.63
CA GLU A 255 -17.63 -14.96 1.71
C GLU A 255 -17.53 -13.49 2.15
N ASN A 256 -16.69 -13.22 3.15
CA ASN A 256 -16.71 -11.97 3.90
C ASN A 256 -15.50 -11.07 3.66
N PHE A 257 -14.40 -11.64 3.19
CA PHE A 257 -13.13 -10.92 3.01
C PHE A 257 -12.63 -10.90 1.56
N THR A 258 -13.56 -11.08 0.61
CA THR A 258 -13.34 -10.89 -0.83
C THR A 258 -14.25 -9.77 -1.36
N LEU A 259 -13.65 -8.78 -2.02
CA LEU A 259 -14.34 -7.67 -2.67
C LEU A 259 -13.96 -7.56 -4.14
N PHE A 260 -14.84 -6.92 -4.92
CA PHE A 260 -14.53 -6.48 -6.28
C PHE A 260 -14.69 -4.98 -6.33
N SER A 261 -13.63 -4.27 -6.72
CA SER A 261 -13.60 -2.82 -6.76
C SER A 261 -13.50 -2.34 -8.21
N GLU A 262 -14.39 -1.44 -8.62
CA GLU A 262 -14.38 -0.82 -9.94
C GLU A 262 -13.41 0.38 -9.98
N HIS A 263 -12.42 0.31 -10.87
CA HIS A 263 -11.46 1.37 -11.12
C HIS A 263 -11.47 1.75 -12.61
N LYS A 264 -10.95 2.93 -12.96
CA LYS A 264 -10.79 3.35 -14.36
C LYS A 264 -9.95 2.36 -15.17
N SER A 265 -8.97 1.71 -14.54
CA SER A 265 -8.10 0.69 -15.14
C SER A 265 -8.76 -0.69 -15.28
N GLY A 266 -9.99 -0.86 -14.75
CA GLY A 266 -10.73 -2.12 -14.81
C GLY A 266 -11.16 -2.62 -13.43
N LEU A 267 -11.75 -3.82 -13.45
CA LEU A 267 -12.27 -4.48 -12.24
C LEU A 267 -11.14 -5.18 -11.48
N ILE A 268 -10.95 -4.82 -10.20
CA ILE A 268 -9.93 -5.40 -9.34
C ILE A 268 -10.59 -6.28 -8.28
N LYS A 269 -10.17 -7.54 -8.18
CA LYS A 269 -10.52 -8.45 -7.08
C LYS A 269 -9.57 -8.23 -5.91
N ILE A 270 -10.12 -7.95 -4.73
CA ILE A 270 -9.38 -7.67 -3.50
C ILE A 270 -9.62 -8.82 -2.52
N LEU A 271 -8.54 -9.35 -1.97
CA LEU A 271 -8.54 -10.29 -0.85
C LEU A 271 -8.01 -9.56 0.38
N ALA A 272 -8.68 -9.69 1.53
CA ALA A 272 -8.21 -9.05 2.76
C ALA A 272 -6.86 -9.59 3.22
N GLN A 273 -6.05 -8.73 3.83
CA GLN A 273 -4.77 -9.10 4.43
C GLN A 273 -4.97 -9.65 5.86
N ASN A 274 -3.94 -10.29 6.41
CA ASN A 274 -3.99 -10.97 7.70
C ASN A 274 -4.50 -10.07 8.84
N HIS A 275 -3.99 -8.84 8.95
CA HIS A 275 -4.43 -7.87 9.98
C HIS A 275 -5.88 -7.40 9.79
N GLN A 276 -6.37 -7.34 8.55
CA GLN A 276 -7.76 -6.95 8.29
C GLN A 276 -8.74 -8.05 8.71
N VAL A 277 -8.41 -9.31 8.42
CA VAL A 277 -9.26 -10.45 8.81
C VAL A 277 -9.34 -10.57 10.32
N LEU A 278 -8.19 -10.56 11.00
CA LEU A 278 -8.13 -10.65 12.46
C LEU A 278 -8.81 -9.45 13.13
N GLY A 279 -8.47 -8.23 12.69
CA GLY A 279 -9.01 -7.01 13.30
C GLY A 279 -10.52 -6.86 13.14
N VAL A 280 -11.07 -7.21 11.97
CA VAL A 280 -12.52 -7.16 11.73
C VAL A 280 -13.24 -8.21 12.59
N ASN A 281 -12.68 -9.42 12.69
CA ASN A 281 -13.27 -10.47 13.52
C ASN A 281 -13.24 -10.09 15.01
N ASN A 282 -12.14 -9.53 15.50
CA ASN A 282 -12.02 -9.02 16.87
C ASN A 282 -13.04 -7.90 17.14
N SER A 283 -13.21 -6.99 16.18
CA SER A 283 -14.17 -5.88 16.28
C SER A 283 -15.62 -6.37 16.35
N ILE A 284 -15.98 -7.42 15.60
CA ILE A 284 -17.32 -8.02 15.66
C ILE A 284 -17.55 -8.70 17.02
N THR A 285 -16.56 -9.45 17.53
CA THR A 285 -16.63 -10.06 18.86
C THR A 285 -16.85 -9.00 19.95
N SER A 286 -16.01 -7.96 19.96
CA SER A 286 -16.12 -6.83 20.90
C SER A 286 -17.47 -6.11 20.77
N MET A 287 -17.95 -5.88 19.54
CA MET A 287 -19.26 -5.28 19.31
C MET A 287 -20.39 -6.11 19.94
N LEU A 288 -20.37 -7.44 19.77
CA LEU A 288 -21.38 -8.33 20.34
C LEU A 288 -21.32 -8.35 21.88
N GLU A 289 -20.13 -8.37 22.46
CA GLU A 289 -19.93 -8.29 23.92
C GLU A 289 -20.44 -6.96 24.49
N ALA A 290 -20.08 -5.85 23.85
CA ALA A 290 -20.50 -4.52 24.24
C ALA A 290 -22.02 -4.30 24.08
N ARG A 291 -22.63 -4.92 23.06
CA ARG A 291 -24.09 -4.95 22.89
C ARG A 291 -24.76 -5.72 24.02
N LYS A 292 -24.22 -6.88 24.41
CA LYS A 292 -24.72 -7.68 25.53
C LYS A 292 -24.58 -6.93 26.86
N ALA A 293 -23.49 -6.19 27.05
CA ALA A 293 -23.25 -5.38 28.24
C ALA A 293 -24.06 -4.07 28.26
N GLY A 294 -24.61 -3.63 27.14
CA GLY A 294 -25.51 -2.46 27.04
C GLY A 294 -24.81 -1.10 27.07
N HIS A 295 -23.47 -1.05 27.00
CA HIS A 295 -22.74 0.23 27.00
C HIS A 295 -22.40 0.75 25.59
N GLY A 296 -22.59 -0.02 24.54
CA GLY A 296 -22.44 0.46 23.15
C GLY A 296 -21.01 0.82 22.72
N ARG A 297 -19.97 0.44 23.48
CA ARG A 297 -18.56 0.78 23.21
C ARG A 297 -17.91 -0.40 22.49
N ALA A 298 -17.92 -0.40 21.15
CA ALA A 298 -17.46 -1.54 20.36
C ALA A 298 -15.94 -1.59 20.21
N GLY A 299 -15.23 -0.51 20.50
CA GLY A 299 -13.78 -0.44 20.61
C GLY A 299 -13.12 0.53 19.64
N VAL A 300 -11.79 0.48 19.62
CA VAL A 300 -10.93 1.27 18.72
C VAL A 300 -10.10 0.34 17.84
N PHE A 301 -10.26 0.50 16.53
CA PHE A 301 -9.53 -0.18 15.46
C PHE A 301 -8.39 0.74 14.99
N TRP A 302 -7.16 0.45 15.41
CA TRP A 302 -5.99 1.20 14.95
C TRP A 302 -5.33 0.46 13.79
N GLN A 303 -5.30 1.13 12.64
CA GLN A 303 -4.66 0.63 11.44
C GLN A 303 -3.89 1.74 10.76
N THR A 304 -2.58 1.56 10.62
CA THR A 304 -1.69 2.53 9.97
C THR A 304 -2.24 3.04 8.66
N GLN A 305 -2.11 4.35 8.48
CA GLN A 305 -2.52 5.01 7.26
C GLN A 305 -1.64 4.54 6.11
N GLY A 306 -2.26 3.96 5.08
CA GLY A 306 -1.49 3.10 4.18
C GLY A 306 -2.15 1.76 3.93
N SER A 307 -2.71 1.19 4.99
CA SER A 307 -2.85 -0.27 5.09
C SER A 307 -4.24 -0.81 4.77
N GLY A 308 -5.14 0.01 4.23
CA GLY A 308 -6.48 -0.42 3.79
C GLY A 308 -7.63 -0.24 4.79
N LYS A 309 -7.57 0.76 5.68
CA LYS A 309 -8.58 1.05 6.72
C LYS A 309 -10.02 1.13 6.20
N SER A 310 -10.25 1.83 5.09
CA SER A 310 -11.58 1.94 4.48
C SER A 310 -12.11 0.59 3.97
N PHE A 311 -11.23 -0.31 3.50
CA PHE A 311 -11.64 -1.68 3.16
C PHE A 311 -12.01 -2.49 4.40
N SER A 312 -11.31 -2.30 5.53
CA SER A 312 -11.68 -2.91 6.81
C SER A 312 -13.09 -2.49 7.26
N MET A 313 -13.47 -1.22 7.06
CA MET A 313 -14.85 -0.76 7.30
C MET A 313 -15.88 -1.48 6.41
N VAL A 314 -15.57 -1.67 5.12
CA VAL A 314 -16.43 -2.41 4.18
C VAL A 314 -16.54 -3.88 4.61
N PHE A 315 -15.43 -4.55 4.92
CA PHE A 315 -15.43 -5.94 5.40
C PHE A 315 -16.26 -6.10 6.68
N PHE A 316 -16.06 -5.21 7.67
CA PHE A 316 -16.82 -5.21 8.90
C PHE A 316 -18.32 -5.07 8.66
N SER A 317 -18.74 -4.01 7.95
CA SER A 317 -20.16 -3.74 7.71
C SER A 317 -20.85 -4.85 6.91
N GLN A 318 -20.20 -5.34 5.85
CA GLN A 318 -20.72 -6.40 5.01
C GLN A 318 -20.82 -7.73 5.75
N LYS A 319 -19.84 -8.07 6.60
CA LYS A 319 -19.88 -9.28 7.41
C LYS A 319 -20.98 -9.21 8.47
N VAL A 320 -21.17 -8.07 9.15
CA VAL A 320 -22.27 -7.86 10.09
C VAL A 320 -23.63 -8.06 9.40
N LEU A 321 -23.84 -7.45 8.23
CA LEU A 321 -25.09 -7.60 7.46
C LEU A 321 -25.40 -9.05 7.08
N ARG A 322 -24.37 -9.87 6.85
CA ARG A 322 -24.54 -11.27 6.45
C ARG A 322 -24.70 -12.21 7.63
N LYS A 323 -23.88 -12.05 8.66
CA LYS A 323 -23.75 -13.02 9.76
C LYS A 323 -24.57 -12.68 10.99
N ILE A 324 -25.06 -11.46 11.11
CA ILE A 324 -25.76 -11.00 12.32
C ILE A 324 -27.14 -10.52 11.93
N THR A 325 -28.17 -11.25 12.35
CA THR A 325 -29.56 -10.88 12.09
C THR A 325 -29.89 -9.53 12.73
N GLY A 326 -30.45 -8.62 11.92
CA GLY A 326 -30.86 -7.29 12.36
C GLY A 326 -31.10 -6.36 11.17
N ASN A 327 -31.84 -5.28 11.40
CA ASN A 327 -32.03 -4.23 10.40
C ASN A 327 -30.94 -3.15 10.55
N TRP A 328 -29.69 -3.55 10.30
CA TRP A 328 -28.52 -2.74 10.61
C TRP A 328 -28.42 -1.48 9.74
N THR A 329 -28.16 -0.35 10.39
CA THR A 329 -27.77 0.91 9.77
C THR A 329 -26.35 1.27 10.21
N PHE A 330 -25.43 1.47 9.26
CA PHE A 330 -24.08 1.94 9.51
C PHE A 330 -24.00 3.45 9.28
N VAL A 331 -23.68 4.20 10.33
CA VAL A 331 -23.46 5.65 10.25
C VAL A 331 -21.96 5.88 10.16
N VAL A 332 -21.47 6.19 8.96
CA VAL A 332 -20.07 6.50 8.71
C VAL A 332 -19.85 7.97 9.00
N VAL A 333 -19.00 8.26 9.98
CA VAL A 333 -18.76 9.62 10.48
C VAL A 333 -17.32 10.01 10.22
N THR A 334 -17.15 11.14 9.54
CA THR A 334 -15.83 11.72 9.25
C THR A 334 -15.76 13.18 9.74
N ASP A 335 -14.56 13.76 9.77
CA ASP A 335 -14.34 15.15 10.19
C ASP A 335 -14.39 16.14 9.01
N ARG A 336 -14.09 15.68 7.79
CA ARG A 336 -13.93 16.51 6.59
C ARG A 336 -14.67 15.93 5.39
N LYS A 337 -15.18 16.82 4.53
CA LYS A 337 -15.98 16.44 3.35
C LYS A 337 -15.20 15.57 2.37
N GLU A 338 -13.93 15.88 2.11
CA GLU A 338 -13.10 15.13 1.16
C GLU A 338 -12.86 13.68 1.63
N LEU A 339 -12.75 13.47 2.94
CA LEU A 339 -12.60 12.15 3.54
C LEU A 339 -13.92 11.37 3.47
N ASP A 340 -15.05 12.03 3.74
CA ASP A 340 -16.41 11.48 3.59
C ASP A 340 -16.64 10.98 2.17
N ASP A 341 -16.39 11.83 1.17
CA ASP A 341 -16.54 11.54 -0.25
C ASP A 341 -15.66 10.35 -0.68
N GLN A 342 -14.44 10.27 -0.15
CA GLN A 342 -13.52 9.17 -0.45
C GLN A 342 -13.96 7.83 0.15
N ILE A 343 -14.43 7.82 1.40
CA ILE A 343 -14.94 6.60 2.02
C ILE A 343 -16.21 6.16 1.29
N ALA A 344 -17.14 7.08 1.02
CA ALA A 344 -18.34 6.78 0.24
C ALA A 344 -18.01 6.23 -1.16
N LYS A 345 -17.04 6.82 -1.86
CA LYS A 345 -16.54 6.31 -3.15
C LYS A 345 -15.98 4.89 -3.03
N THR A 346 -15.30 4.55 -1.94
CA THR A 346 -14.79 3.19 -1.69
C THR A 346 -15.94 2.19 -1.50
N PHE A 347 -16.96 2.57 -0.74
CA PHE A 347 -18.17 1.74 -0.54
C PHE A 347 -18.94 1.54 -1.85
N LYS A 348 -19.05 2.59 -2.68
CA LYS A 348 -19.64 2.52 -4.03
C LYS A 348 -18.84 1.61 -4.95
N ALA A 349 -17.52 1.82 -5.04
CA ALA A 349 -16.65 1.05 -5.93
C ALA A 349 -16.65 -0.45 -5.62
N THR A 350 -16.86 -0.81 -4.35
CA THR A 350 -16.92 -2.21 -3.89
C THR A 350 -18.31 -2.84 -3.99
N GLY A 351 -19.32 -2.09 -4.42
CA GLY A 351 -20.72 -2.53 -4.48
C GLY A 351 -21.40 -2.67 -3.12
N ALA A 352 -20.79 -2.13 -2.05
CA ALA A 352 -21.39 -2.14 -0.71
C ALA A 352 -22.61 -1.21 -0.60
N VAL A 353 -22.61 -0.15 -1.42
CA VAL A 353 -23.69 0.83 -1.56
C VAL A 353 -23.98 1.01 -3.06
N THR A 354 -25.24 1.03 -3.47
CA THR A 354 -25.57 1.30 -4.89
C THR A 354 -25.26 2.75 -5.26
N GLN A 355 -25.15 3.07 -6.57
CA GLN A 355 -24.93 4.46 -7.00
C GLN A 355 -26.02 5.41 -6.48
N HIS A 356 -27.29 5.00 -6.58
CA HIS A 356 -28.42 5.79 -6.14
C HIS A 356 -28.44 5.99 -4.62
N GLU A 357 -28.31 4.91 -3.84
CA GLU A 357 -28.26 5.00 -2.37
C GLU A 357 -27.08 5.84 -1.90
N GLY A 358 -25.94 5.75 -2.58
CA GLY A 358 -24.73 6.41 -2.14
C GLY A 358 -24.73 7.93 -2.38
N ASP A 359 -25.60 8.49 -3.22
CA ASP A 359 -25.78 9.94 -3.32
C ASP A 359 -26.89 10.43 -2.38
N GLU A 360 -27.95 9.63 -2.18
CA GLU A 360 -29.06 9.95 -1.27
C GLU A 360 -28.70 9.83 0.22
N CYS A 361 -27.70 9.01 0.56
CA CYS A 361 -27.36 8.73 1.96
C CYS A 361 -26.29 9.67 2.55
N HIS A 362 -25.91 10.76 1.86
CA HIS A 362 -25.06 11.80 2.44
C HIS A 362 -25.90 12.89 3.10
N ALA A 363 -25.85 12.97 4.44
CA ALA A 363 -26.50 14.06 5.14
C ALA A 363 -25.77 15.38 4.83
N GLN A 364 -26.47 16.37 4.24
CA GLN A 364 -25.97 17.74 4.05
C GLN A 364 -26.26 18.64 5.25
N SER A 365 -27.25 18.29 6.07
CA SER A 365 -27.64 19.04 7.27
C SER A 365 -28.01 18.15 8.46
N GLY A 366 -28.07 18.70 9.67
CA GLY A 366 -28.53 17.96 10.86
C GLY A 366 -30.00 17.51 10.76
N SER A 367 -30.86 18.28 10.10
CA SER A 367 -32.25 17.90 9.82
C SER A 367 -32.35 16.73 8.85
N GLU A 368 -31.50 16.70 7.84
CA GLU A 368 -31.44 15.60 6.87
C GLU A 368 -30.85 14.33 7.49
N LEU A 369 -29.81 14.45 8.32
CA LEU A 369 -29.29 13.34 9.11
C LEU A 369 -30.41 12.67 9.93
N ARG A 370 -31.28 13.46 10.56
CA ARG A 370 -32.45 12.95 11.28
C ARG A 370 -33.42 12.21 10.37
N ALA A 371 -33.68 12.75 9.18
CA ALA A 371 -34.57 12.11 8.21
C ALA A 371 -34.00 10.75 7.75
N LEU A 372 -32.71 10.70 7.42
CA LEU A 372 -32.02 9.48 7.01
C LEU A 372 -32.01 8.41 8.11
N LEU A 373 -31.78 8.80 9.37
CA LEU A 373 -31.80 7.86 10.51
C LEU A 373 -33.19 7.32 10.84
N ARG A 374 -34.26 8.06 10.49
CA ARG A 374 -35.65 7.58 10.56
C ARG A 374 -36.04 6.68 9.39
N GLY A 375 -35.38 6.85 8.25
CA GLY A 375 -35.55 6.00 7.08
C GLY A 375 -34.93 4.61 7.26
N ASN A 376 -35.12 3.76 6.25
CA ASN A 376 -34.58 2.40 6.24
C ASN A 376 -33.30 2.31 5.39
N HIS A 377 -32.33 3.18 5.68
CA HIS A 377 -31.05 3.20 4.98
C HIS A 377 -30.04 2.27 5.65
N ARG A 378 -29.34 1.45 4.85
CA ARG A 378 -28.25 0.58 5.35
C ARG A 378 -26.99 1.36 5.71
N PHE A 379 -26.72 2.43 4.98
CA PHE A 379 -25.55 3.29 5.17
C PHE A 379 -26.00 4.75 5.24
N VAL A 380 -25.35 5.53 6.10
CA VAL A 380 -25.54 6.99 6.21
C VAL A 380 -24.14 7.60 6.34
N PHE A 381 -23.77 8.48 5.43
CA PHE A 381 -22.50 9.22 5.45
C PHE A 381 -22.74 10.61 6.01
N THR A 382 -21.91 11.04 6.95
CA THR A 382 -22.09 12.31 7.63
C THR A 382 -20.80 12.86 8.21
N LEU A 383 -20.84 14.16 8.50
CA LEU A 383 -19.74 14.88 9.14
C LEU A 383 -20.04 15.05 10.62
N ILE A 384 -19.01 14.93 11.46
CA ILE A 384 -19.14 15.03 12.92
C ILE A 384 -19.74 16.37 13.37
N HIS A 385 -19.47 17.46 12.63
CA HIS A 385 -20.00 18.78 12.93
C HIS A 385 -21.53 18.89 12.84
N LYS A 386 -22.22 17.86 12.34
CA LYS A 386 -23.70 17.80 12.32
C LYS A 386 -24.28 17.39 13.68
N PHE A 387 -23.45 16.96 14.63
CA PHE A 387 -23.82 16.64 16.02
C PHE A 387 -23.53 17.82 16.97
N GLN A 388 -24.08 19.00 16.65
CA GLN A 388 -23.79 20.23 17.42
C GLN A 388 -24.45 20.26 18.82
N ALA A 389 -25.52 19.51 19.01
CA ALA A 389 -26.27 19.45 20.27
C ALA A 389 -26.63 17.99 20.63
N PRO A 390 -26.79 17.66 21.92
CA PRO A 390 -27.09 16.30 22.39
C PRO A 390 -28.57 15.92 22.20
N GLU A 391 -29.17 16.30 21.07
CA GLU A 391 -30.56 15.94 20.75
C GLU A 391 -30.61 14.48 20.26
N VAL A 392 -31.55 13.70 20.80
CA VAL A 392 -31.76 12.30 20.38
C VAL A 392 -32.27 12.28 18.93
N LEU A 393 -31.43 11.78 18.02
CA LEU A 393 -31.77 11.62 16.60
C LEU A 393 -32.43 10.27 16.33
N SER A 394 -32.00 9.22 17.04
CA SER A 394 -32.58 7.88 16.96
C SER A 394 -32.22 7.07 18.21
N ASP A 395 -33.15 6.26 18.70
CA ASP A 395 -32.99 5.34 19.84
C ASP A 395 -32.90 3.87 19.42
N ARG A 396 -32.77 3.59 18.12
CA ARG A 396 -32.63 2.25 17.56
C ARG A 396 -31.38 1.53 18.10
N ARG A 397 -31.52 0.23 18.36
CA ARG A 397 -30.44 -0.68 18.84
C ARG A 397 -29.68 -1.39 17.72
N ASP A 398 -30.06 -1.15 16.47
CA ASP A 398 -29.45 -1.71 15.26
C ASP A 398 -28.68 -0.64 14.46
N ILE A 399 -28.23 0.42 15.12
CA ILE A 399 -27.32 1.42 14.55
C ILE A 399 -25.89 1.13 15.00
N ILE A 400 -24.95 1.13 14.05
CA ILE A 400 -23.51 1.06 14.31
C ILE A 400 -22.86 2.31 13.72
N VAL A 401 -22.23 3.10 14.58
CA VAL A 401 -21.45 4.28 14.22
C VAL A 401 -20.01 3.86 13.94
N LEU A 402 -19.55 4.10 12.72
CA LEU A 402 -18.17 3.90 12.28
C LEU A 402 -17.51 5.27 12.15
N THR A 403 -16.67 5.64 13.10
CA THR A 403 -15.98 6.94 13.06
C THR A 403 -14.60 6.79 12.45
N ASP A 404 -14.24 7.66 11.51
CA ASP A 404 -12.85 7.80 11.02
C ASP A 404 -12.12 8.94 11.74
N GLU A 405 -10.86 8.71 12.15
CA GLU A 405 -9.97 9.70 12.79
C GLU A 405 -10.53 10.31 14.10
N ALA A 406 -11.05 9.45 14.98
CA ALA A 406 -11.82 9.77 16.19
C ALA A 406 -11.10 10.52 17.33
N HIS A 407 -9.94 11.16 17.10
CA HIS A 407 -8.99 11.57 18.15
C HIS A 407 -8.53 13.05 18.08
N ARG A 408 -9.26 13.95 17.42
CA ARG A 408 -8.92 15.39 17.37
C ARG A 408 -9.49 16.16 18.58
N SER A 409 -8.83 17.20 19.07
CA SER A 409 -9.26 17.96 20.27
C SER A 409 -10.65 18.60 20.17
N GLN A 410 -11.05 19.08 18.99
CA GLN A 410 -12.42 19.58 18.74
C GLN A 410 -13.48 18.46 18.65
N TYR A 411 -13.03 17.20 18.48
CA TYR A 411 -13.87 16.02 18.33
C TYR A 411 -14.56 15.65 19.64
N ASP A 412 -13.93 15.89 20.80
CA ASP A 412 -14.42 15.43 22.11
C ASP A 412 -15.85 15.85 22.44
N THR A 413 -16.20 17.13 22.23
CA THR A 413 -17.54 17.62 22.55
C THR A 413 -18.57 17.09 21.56
N LEU A 414 -18.22 17.06 20.27
CA LEU A 414 -19.11 16.56 19.23
C LEU A 414 -19.30 15.03 19.32
N ALA A 415 -18.30 14.30 19.77
CA ALA A 415 -18.37 12.86 20.01
C ALA A 415 -19.31 12.53 21.18
N LEU A 416 -19.27 13.33 22.25
CA LEU A 416 -20.22 13.22 23.36
C LEU A 416 -21.65 13.53 22.91
N ASN A 417 -21.83 14.60 22.12
CA ASN A 417 -23.13 14.92 21.53
C ASN A 417 -23.63 13.79 20.62
N MET A 418 -22.78 13.26 19.74
CA MET A 418 -23.10 12.13 18.86
C MET A 418 -23.54 10.91 19.66
N ARG A 419 -22.85 10.61 20.77
CA ARG A 419 -23.20 9.53 21.68
C ARG A 419 -24.56 9.77 22.36
N ALA A 420 -24.83 10.98 22.81
CA ALA A 420 -26.12 11.36 23.36
C ALA A 420 -27.24 11.33 22.30
N SER A 421 -26.93 11.66 21.05
CA SER A 421 -27.86 11.64 19.92
C SER A 421 -28.26 10.23 19.47
N LEU A 422 -27.43 9.23 19.74
CA LEU A 422 -27.60 7.83 19.36
C LEU A 422 -27.39 6.91 20.57
N PRO A 423 -28.21 7.01 21.64
CA PRO A 423 -27.93 6.45 22.96
C PRO A 423 -27.83 4.92 23.00
N ASN A 424 -28.46 4.22 22.04
CA ASN A 424 -28.51 2.77 21.96
C ASN A 424 -27.65 2.17 20.83
N ALA A 425 -26.86 3.01 20.15
CA ALA A 425 -25.99 2.57 19.05
C ALA A 425 -24.69 1.94 19.54
N MET A 426 -24.05 1.17 18.67
CA MET A 426 -22.67 0.69 18.84
C MET A 426 -21.68 1.69 18.25
N PHE A 427 -20.60 2.01 18.94
CA PHE A 427 -19.59 2.96 18.50
C PHE A 427 -18.25 2.26 18.29
N LEU A 428 -17.77 2.24 17.05
CA LEU A 428 -16.47 1.70 16.65
C LEU A 428 -15.65 2.82 15.99
N ALA A 429 -14.47 3.10 16.53
CA ALA A 429 -13.55 4.07 15.94
C ALA A 429 -12.52 3.38 15.05
N PHE A 430 -12.21 4.00 13.93
CA PHE A 430 -11.10 3.66 13.03
C PHE A 430 -10.10 4.81 13.03
N THR A 431 -8.83 4.50 13.26
CA THR A 431 -7.80 5.53 13.36
C THR A 431 -6.49 5.11 12.68
N GLY A 432 -5.83 6.06 12.03
CA GLY A 432 -4.46 5.88 11.51
C GLY A 432 -3.37 5.91 12.59
N THR A 433 -3.74 6.34 13.79
CA THR A 433 -2.86 6.83 14.85
C THR A 433 -3.38 6.37 16.23
N PRO A 434 -2.51 5.96 17.18
CA PRO A 434 -2.92 5.61 18.52
C PRO A 434 -3.38 6.82 19.32
N LEU A 435 -4.05 6.51 20.42
CA LEU A 435 -4.61 7.44 21.37
C LEU A 435 -3.49 7.93 22.28
N ILE A 436 -3.23 9.24 22.25
CA ILE A 436 -2.16 9.85 23.03
C ILE A 436 -2.64 10.13 24.46
N SER A 437 -1.69 10.26 25.40
CA SER A 437 -1.98 10.72 26.77
C SER A 437 -2.71 12.08 26.74
N GLY A 438 -3.96 12.11 27.21
CA GLY A 438 -4.88 13.25 27.09
C GLY A 438 -6.19 12.93 26.38
N GLU A 439 -6.23 11.84 25.60
CA GLU A 439 -7.40 11.39 24.83
C GLU A 439 -8.25 10.35 25.58
N GLU A 440 -8.36 10.46 26.92
CA GLU A 440 -9.17 9.55 27.76
C GLU A 440 -10.64 9.51 27.30
N ARG A 441 -11.13 10.64 26.77
CA ARG A 441 -12.49 10.80 26.23
C ARG A 441 -12.80 9.90 25.04
N THR A 442 -11.83 9.60 24.18
CA THR A 442 -12.03 8.67 23.07
C THR A 442 -12.34 7.26 23.59
N ARG A 443 -11.70 6.84 24.69
CA ARG A 443 -12.01 5.56 25.35
C ARG A 443 -13.37 5.56 26.03
N GLU A 444 -13.81 6.69 26.57
CA GLU A 444 -15.14 6.83 27.15
C GLU A 444 -16.25 6.62 26.11
N VAL A 445 -16.04 7.12 24.88
CA VAL A 445 -17.01 7.01 23.79
C VAL A 445 -16.95 5.66 23.08
N PHE A 446 -15.75 5.18 22.74
CA PHE A 446 -15.55 4.03 21.85
C PHE A 446 -15.12 2.76 22.57
N GLY A 447 -14.41 2.85 23.69
CA GLY A 447 -13.85 1.71 24.44
C GLY A 447 -12.35 1.52 24.24
N ASP A 448 -11.85 0.34 24.62
CA ASP A 448 -10.44 -0.03 24.46
C ASP A 448 -10.10 -0.46 23.02
N TYR A 449 -8.82 -0.66 22.75
CA TYR A 449 -8.37 -1.20 21.48
C TYR A 449 -8.88 -2.62 21.24
N VAL A 450 -9.41 -2.86 20.05
CA VAL A 450 -9.85 -4.19 19.58
C VAL A 450 -8.93 -4.76 18.51
N SER A 451 -8.17 -3.90 17.83
CA SER A 451 -7.17 -4.28 16.84
C SER A 451 -6.09 -3.21 16.77
N ILE A 452 -4.83 -3.64 16.71
CA ILE A 452 -3.67 -2.75 16.60
C ILE A 452 -2.77 -3.23 15.47
N TYR A 453 -2.72 -2.44 14.41
CA TYR A 453 -1.79 -2.58 13.29
C TYR A 453 -1.02 -1.28 13.11
N ASP A 454 0.12 -1.19 13.79
CA ASP A 454 0.96 0.00 13.90
C ASP A 454 1.87 0.22 12.68
N PHE A 455 2.65 1.30 12.70
CA PHE A 455 3.48 1.72 11.57
C PHE A 455 4.64 0.76 11.32
N GLN A 456 5.21 0.20 12.38
CA GLN A 456 6.31 -0.75 12.28
C GLN A 456 5.82 -2.05 11.62
N GLN A 457 4.71 -2.59 12.12
CA GLN A 457 4.08 -3.78 11.55
C GLN A 457 3.73 -3.57 10.07
N SER A 458 3.22 -2.39 9.69
CA SER A 458 2.86 -2.14 8.29
C SER A 458 4.05 -2.13 7.34
N VAL A 459 5.22 -1.67 7.80
CA VAL A 459 6.46 -1.71 7.02
C VAL A 459 7.07 -3.11 7.00
N GLU A 460 7.14 -3.79 8.15
CA GLU A 460 7.60 -5.18 8.26
C GLU A 460 6.77 -6.15 7.42
N ASP A 461 5.51 -5.78 7.18
CA ASP A 461 4.57 -6.57 6.40
C ASP A 461 4.52 -6.18 4.93
N GLY A 462 5.26 -5.15 4.52
CA GLY A 462 5.26 -4.65 3.15
C GLY A 462 3.91 -4.03 2.72
N ALA A 463 2.99 -3.79 3.66
CA ALA A 463 1.75 -3.06 3.41
C ALA A 463 2.00 -1.56 3.15
N THR A 464 3.14 -1.05 3.63
CA THR A 464 3.70 0.27 3.35
C THR A 464 5.20 0.16 3.11
N VAL A 465 5.79 1.10 2.38
CA VAL A 465 7.24 1.23 2.25
C VAL A 465 7.82 2.05 3.40
N PRO A 466 9.09 1.82 3.81
CA PRO A 466 9.75 2.62 4.84
C PRO A 466 9.82 4.11 4.44
N LEU A 467 9.89 4.97 5.46
CA LEU A 467 10.08 6.41 5.31
C LEU A 467 11.48 6.79 5.76
N PHE A 468 12.18 7.55 4.92
CA PHE A 468 13.46 8.17 5.26
C PHE A 468 13.26 9.65 5.53
N TYR A 469 13.89 10.15 6.58
CA TYR A 469 13.87 11.56 6.95
C TYR A 469 15.21 12.22 6.62
N GLU A 470 15.17 13.40 6.00
CA GLU A 470 16.33 14.23 5.70
C GLU A 470 16.11 15.67 6.20
N ASN A 471 16.98 16.14 7.10
CA ASN A 471 16.95 17.54 7.53
C ASN A 471 17.67 18.43 6.50
N ARG A 472 16.92 19.38 5.95
CA ARG A 472 17.37 20.37 4.94
C ARG A 472 17.15 21.81 5.41
N THR A 473 16.97 22.03 6.72
CA THR A 473 16.71 23.35 7.30
C THR A 473 17.83 24.36 6.95
N PRO A 474 17.53 25.48 6.27
CA PRO A 474 18.52 26.51 5.96
C PRO A 474 19.09 27.17 7.24
N GLU A 475 20.37 27.59 7.25
CA GLU A 475 21.02 28.25 8.39
C GLU A 475 20.40 29.62 8.73
N LEU A 476 19.29 29.58 9.44
CA LEU A 476 18.78 30.66 10.26
C LEU A 476 18.79 30.12 11.67
N ARG A 477 19.75 30.56 12.50
CA ARG A 477 19.77 30.24 13.93
C ARG A 477 18.49 30.76 14.58
N LEU A 478 17.44 29.93 14.60
CA LEU A 478 16.36 30.05 15.56
C LEU A 478 17.01 29.87 16.94
N LYS A 479 17.26 30.99 17.63
CA LYS A 479 17.77 30.98 19.02
C LYS A 479 16.82 30.29 20.00
N ASN A 480 15.64 29.87 19.55
CA ASN A 480 14.65 29.20 20.38
C ASN A 480 14.21 27.88 19.71
N PRO A 481 14.79 26.73 20.11
CA PRO A 481 14.47 25.42 19.53
C PRO A 481 13.12 24.85 20.00
N ASN A 482 12.41 25.53 20.91
CA ASN A 482 11.07 25.14 21.34
C ASN A 482 10.06 26.10 20.70
N LEU A 483 9.39 25.66 19.63
CA LEU A 483 8.06 26.16 19.33
C LEU A 483 7.16 25.72 20.50
N ASN A 484 6.55 26.67 21.21
CA ASN A 484 5.64 26.37 22.32
C ASN A 484 4.45 25.53 21.84
N GLU A 485 3.86 24.71 22.72
CA GLU A 485 2.70 23.86 22.40
C GLU A 485 1.50 24.66 21.84
N ASP A 486 1.27 25.87 22.34
CA ASP A 486 0.23 26.80 21.89
C ASP A 486 0.32 27.13 20.40
N ILE A 487 1.55 27.22 19.86
CA ILE A 487 1.79 27.53 18.46
C ILE A 487 1.29 26.40 17.55
N TYR A 488 1.56 25.16 17.93
CA TYR A 488 1.11 24.03 17.15
C TYR A 488 -0.41 23.86 17.19
N GLU A 489 -1.05 24.18 18.32
CA GLU A 489 -2.53 24.21 18.42
C GLU A 489 -3.15 25.23 17.47
N LEU A 490 -2.52 26.40 17.34
CA LEU A 490 -2.97 27.42 16.39
C LEU A 490 -2.79 26.97 14.94
N ILE A 491 -1.69 26.29 14.61
CA ILE A 491 -1.46 25.75 13.26
C ILE A 491 -2.51 24.68 12.93
N GLU A 492 -2.77 23.77 13.86
CA GLU A 492 -3.79 22.71 13.71
C GLU A 492 -5.21 23.31 13.57
N ALA A 493 -5.54 24.33 14.36
CA ALA A 493 -6.82 25.03 14.26
C ALA A 493 -6.98 25.79 12.92
N ALA A 494 -5.89 26.37 12.40
CA ALA A 494 -5.87 27.05 11.11
C ALA A 494 -6.07 26.11 9.90
N GLU A 495 -5.90 24.80 10.07
CA GLU A 495 -6.22 23.84 9.01
C GLU A 495 -7.72 23.66 8.75
N LEU A 496 -8.58 24.29 9.56
CA LEU A 496 -10.03 24.11 9.52
C LEU A 496 -10.79 25.33 8.98
N ASP A 497 -10.21 26.54 9.02
CA ASP A 497 -10.93 27.81 8.79
C ASP A 497 -9.99 29.01 8.45
N GLU A 498 -10.48 29.97 7.67
CA GLU A 498 -9.80 31.24 7.28
C GLU A 498 -9.59 32.23 8.44
N GLU A 499 -10.53 32.35 9.39
CA GLU A 499 -10.35 33.20 10.57
C GLU A 499 -9.21 32.67 11.45
N ALA A 500 -9.08 31.35 11.53
CA ALA A 500 -7.97 30.69 12.19
C ALA A 500 -6.61 30.90 11.47
N GLU A 501 -6.55 30.97 10.14
CA GLU A 501 -5.31 31.30 9.39
C GLU A 501 -4.83 32.74 9.69
N LYS A 502 -5.76 33.71 9.76
CA LYS A 502 -5.43 35.10 10.18
C LYS A 502 -5.02 35.19 11.65
N LYS A 503 -5.65 34.38 12.51
CA LYS A 503 -5.28 34.29 13.93
C LYS A 503 -3.88 33.70 14.09
N LEU A 504 -3.55 32.68 13.30
CA LEU A 504 -2.24 32.05 13.27
C LEU A 504 -1.13 33.04 12.90
N GLU A 505 -1.34 33.85 11.86
CA GLU A 505 -0.39 34.92 11.47
C GLU A 505 -0.14 35.91 12.62
N ARG A 506 -1.21 36.33 13.31
CA ARG A 506 -1.13 37.29 14.43
C ARG A 506 -0.40 36.70 15.64
N GLU A 507 -0.61 35.43 15.95
CA GLU A 507 -0.11 34.79 17.18
C GLU A 507 1.30 34.20 17.02
N LEU A 508 1.70 33.78 15.81
CA LEU A 508 3.07 33.32 15.52
C LEU A 508 4.13 34.44 15.50
N GLY A 509 3.71 35.69 15.22
CA GLY A 509 4.55 36.88 15.22
C GLY A 509 5.88 36.71 14.48
N ARG A 510 6.99 36.69 15.22
CA ARG A 510 8.37 36.66 14.68
C ARG A 510 8.74 35.35 13.98
N GLN A 511 8.12 34.21 14.32
CA GLN A 511 8.46 32.92 13.73
C GLN A 511 7.85 32.73 12.34
N TYR A 512 6.61 33.18 12.15
CA TYR A 512 5.98 33.25 10.83
C TYR A 512 6.86 34.04 9.85
N GLN A 513 7.36 35.21 10.26
CA GLN A 513 8.28 36.03 9.45
C GLN A 513 9.61 35.36 9.12
N ILE A 514 10.07 34.39 9.91
CA ILE A 514 11.31 33.64 9.64
C ILE A 514 11.05 32.57 8.57
N ILE A 515 9.93 31.84 8.68
CA ILE A 515 9.57 30.76 7.75
C ILE A 515 9.21 31.34 6.38
N THR A 516 8.43 32.42 6.34
CA THR A 516 7.92 33.06 5.11
C THR A 516 8.90 34.08 4.48
N ARG A 517 10.12 34.19 5.02
CA ARG A 517 11.13 35.16 4.54
C ARG A 517 11.57 34.85 3.11
N ASP A 518 11.55 35.86 2.24
CA ASP A 518 11.78 35.67 0.80
C ASP A 518 13.13 35.02 0.48
N ASP A 519 14.23 35.50 1.07
CA ASP A 519 15.58 34.93 0.89
C ASP A 519 15.67 33.46 1.31
N ARG A 520 14.86 33.04 2.30
CA ARG A 520 14.82 31.64 2.75
C ARG A 520 14.04 30.81 1.74
N LEU A 521 12.86 31.26 1.33
CA LEU A 521 12.03 30.58 0.34
C LEU A 521 12.76 30.42 -1.01
N GLU A 522 13.56 31.41 -1.43
CA GLU A 522 14.40 31.31 -2.63
C GLU A 522 15.40 30.15 -2.54
N LYS A 523 16.08 30.02 -1.39
CA LYS A 523 17.03 28.92 -1.15
C LYS A 523 16.34 27.56 -1.11
N VAL A 524 15.21 27.46 -0.41
CA VAL A 524 14.39 26.24 -0.37
C VAL A 524 13.93 25.86 -1.77
N ALA A 525 13.45 26.82 -2.56
CA ALA A 525 13.01 26.57 -3.92
C ALA A 525 14.15 26.04 -4.82
N LYS A 526 15.33 26.63 -4.75
CA LYS A 526 16.53 26.14 -5.47
C LYS A 526 16.89 24.71 -5.07
N ASP A 527 16.84 24.39 -3.78
CA ASP A 527 17.14 23.06 -3.28
C ASP A 527 16.09 22.02 -3.73
N ILE A 528 14.80 22.36 -3.71
CA ILE A 528 13.73 21.48 -4.20
C ILE A 528 13.98 21.09 -5.66
N VAL A 529 14.33 22.04 -6.53
CA VAL A 529 14.64 21.73 -7.95
C VAL A 529 15.81 20.76 -8.06
N HIS A 530 16.91 21.07 -7.38
CA HIS A 530 18.11 20.23 -7.40
C HIS A 530 17.84 18.81 -6.87
N HIS A 531 17.19 18.71 -5.71
CA HIS A 531 16.88 17.44 -5.07
C HIS A 531 15.87 16.61 -5.87
N PHE A 532 14.80 17.23 -6.39
CA PHE A 532 13.78 16.52 -7.16
C PHE A 532 14.36 15.87 -8.42
N LEU A 533 15.28 16.57 -9.11
CA LEU A 533 15.92 16.06 -10.31
C LEU A 533 17.03 15.03 -10.01
N GLY A 534 17.66 15.10 -8.83
CA GLY A 534 18.79 14.23 -8.45
C GLY A 534 18.46 12.98 -7.63
N ARG A 535 17.20 12.77 -7.23
CA ARG A 535 16.80 11.61 -6.42
C ARG A 535 16.72 10.31 -7.23
N GLY A 536 16.85 9.16 -6.54
CA GLY A 536 16.82 7.84 -7.17
C GLY A 536 15.48 7.49 -7.83
N PHE A 537 14.42 7.30 -7.03
CA PHE A 537 13.08 6.99 -7.57
C PHE A 537 12.36 8.27 -8.04
N GLN A 538 12.06 8.33 -9.34
CA GLN A 538 11.49 9.49 -10.04
C GLN A 538 9.95 9.57 -9.93
N GLY A 539 9.41 9.41 -8.72
CA GLY A 539 7.98 9.50 -8.43
C GLY A 539 7.42 10.94 -8.40
N LYS A 540 6.21 11.13 -7.87
CA LYS A 540 5.63 12.47 -7.67
C LYS A 540 6.06 13.08 -6.33
N ALA A 541 5.89 14.38 -6.14
CA ALA A 541 6.23 15.06 -4.89
C ALA A 541 5.19 16.10 -4.46
N MET A 542 5.11 16.32 -3.14
CA MET A 542 4.28 17.39 -2.56
C MET A 542 5.17 18.37 -1.79
N VAL A 543 4.92 19.66 -1.94
CA VAL A 543 5.56 20.75 -1.20
C VAL A 543 4.54 21.33 -0.23
N VAL A 544 4.74 21.08 1.06
CA VAL A 544 3.83 21.49 2.13
C VAL A 544 4.31 22.80 2.74
N SER A 545 3.55 23.86 2.53
CA SER A 545 3.85 25.22 3.03
C SER A 545 2.93 25.60 4.19
N ILE A 546 3.34 26.57 4.99
CA ILE A 546 2.63 26.98 6.22
C ILE A 546 1.25 27.61 5.96
N ASP A 547 1.09 28.33 4.86
CA ASP A 547 -0.13 29.06 4.50
C ASP A 547 -0.31 29.11 2.97
N LYS A 548 -1.46 29.61 2.52
CA LYS A 548 -1.80 29.74 1.09
C LYS A 548 -0.83 30.66 0.31
N ALA A 549 -0.45 31.79 0.87
CA ALA A 549 0.42 32.77 0.21
C ALA A 549 1.84 32.21 0.02
N THR A 550 2.35 31.50 1.02
CA THR A 550 3.66 30.83 1.00
C THR A 550 3.66 29.68 0.01
N ALA A 551 2.58 28.89 -0.09
CA ALA A 551 2.46 27.85 -1.11
C ALA A 551 2.54 28.43 -2.54
N LEU A 552 1.85 29.55 -2.80
CA LEU A 552 1.91 30.26 -4.08
C LEU A 552 3.30 30.86 -4.34
N LYS A 553 3.94 31.50 -3.35
CA LYS A 553 5.32 31.98 -3.47
C LYS A 553 6.30 30.86 -3.80
N MET A 554 6.18 29.73 -3.12
CA MET A 554 7.04 28.57 -3.35
C MET A 554 6.84 27.98 -4.73
N HIS A 555 5.59 27.89 -5.21
CA HIS A 555 5.29 27.51 -6.58
C HIS A 555 6.03 28.41 -7.59
N ASP A 556 5.91 29.73 -7.46
CA ASP A 556 6.51 30.68 -8.41
C ASP A 556 8.03 30.65 -8.37
N LYS A 557 8.62 30.56 -7.17
CA LYS A 557 10.08 30.46 -6.99
C LYS A 557 10.63 29.15 -7.53
N VAL A 558 9.95 28.03 -7.31
CA VAL A 558 10.37 26.74 -7.89
C VAL A 558 10.28 26.79 -9.41
N ARG A 559 9.21 27.34 -10.00
CA ARG A 559 9.12 27.52 -11.46
C ARG A 559 10.26 28.38 -12.02
N LYS A 560 10.62 29.46 -11.33
CA LYS A 560 11.77 30.32 -11.69
C LYS A 560 13.07 29.51 -11.72
N HIS A 561 13.36 28.75 -10.66
CA HIS A 561 14.57 27.92 -10.61
C HIS A 561 14.53 26.75 -11.60
N TRP A 562 13.34 26.21 -11.89
CA TRP A 562 13.15 25.16 -12.90
C TRP A 562 13.50 25.67 -14.30
N ALA A 563 13.05 26.87 -14.66
CA ALA A 563 13.40 27.50 -15.94
C ALA A 563 14.91 27.81 -16.05
N ALA A 564 15.53 28.22 -14.94
CA ALA A 564 16.98 28.42 -14.88
C ALA A 564 17.75 27.12 -15.11
N GLU A 565 17.30 26.02 -14.51
CA GLU A 565 17.90 24.69 -14.70
C GLU A 565 17.71 24.19 -16.14
N GLN A 566 16.54 24.38 -16.73
CA GLN A 566 16.32 24.08 -18.15
C GLN A 566 17.34 24.81 -19.04
N THR A 567 17.48 26.13 -18.83
CA THR A 567 18.41 26.97 -19.59
C THR A 567 19.87 26.50 -19.41
N ARG A 568 20.24 26.11 -18.18
CA ARG A 568 21.58 25.59 -17.86
C ARG A 568 21.86 24.31 -18.65
N VAL A 569 20.96 23.33 -18.60
CA VAL A 569 21.09 22.04 -19.28
C VAL A 569 21.13 22.22 -20.80
N GLU A 570 20.27 23.07 -21.38
CA GLU A 570 20.26 23.37 -22.82
C GLU A 570 21.56 24.04 -23.27
N SER A 571 22.10 24.98 -22.47
CA SER A 571 23.38 25.61 -22.76
C SER A 571 24.55 24.63 -22.68
N GLU A 572 24.54 23.71 -21.72
CA GLU A 572 25.59 22.71 -21.54
C GLU A 572 25.60 21.70 -22.70
N LEU A 573 24.41 21.22 -23.09
CA LEU A 573 24.22 20.35 -24.24
C LEU A 573 24.68 21.01 -25.55
N THR A 574 24.39 22.30 -25.74
CA THR A 574 24.84 23.08 -26.91
C THR A 574 26.36 23.23 -26.95
N LYS A 575 27.02 23.38 -25.79
CA LYS A 575 28.49 23.44 -25.73
C LYS A 575 29.09 22.09 -26.11
N LEU A 576 28.60 20.99 -25.52
CA LEU A 576 29.12 19.64 -25.75
C LEU A 576 28.93 19.16 -27.19
N THR A 577 27.85 19.56 -27.86
CA THR A 577 27.57 19.16 -29.25
C THR A 577 28.32 19.98 -30.31
N LYS A 578 28.88 21.15 -29.95
CA LYS A 578 29.63 22.02 -30.88
C LYS A 578 31.13 21.75 -30.92
N PHE A 579 31.72 21.16 -29.89
CA PHE A 579 33.16 20.86 -29.84
C PHE A 579 33.41 19.37 -30.15
N THR A 580 34.41 19.09 -30.97
CA THR A 580 34.71 17.78 -31.61
C THR A 580 35.14 16.65 -30.67
N ALA A 581 35.16 16.89 -29.36
CA ALA A 581 35.39 15.89 -28.32
C ALA A 581 34.15 15.84 -27.41
N SER A 582 33.03 15.34 -27.94
CA SER A 582 31.81 15.14 -27.16
C SER A 582 31.92 13.84 -26.38
N ASP A 583 31.81 13.90 -25.06
CA ASP A 583 31.51 12.73 -24.23
C ASP A 583 30.07 12.28 -24.52
N PRO A 584 29.86 11.15 -25.24
CA PRO A 584 28.53 10.71 -25.65
C PRO A 584 27.60 10.46 -24.46
N ASP A 585 28.17 10.14 -23.30
CA ASP A 585 27.39 9.76 -22.13
C ASP A 585 26.91 10.96 -21.33
N LYS A 586 27.75 11.99 -21.15
CA LYS A 586 27.30 13.29 -20.62
C LYS A 586 26.22 13.92 -21.50
N VAL A 587 26.32 13.75 -22.83
CA VAL A 587 25.27 14.19 -23.76
C VAL A 587 23.96 13.42 -23.54
N ARG A 588 24.02 12.10 -23.37
CA ARG A 588 22.84 11.27 -23.07
C ARG A 588 22.19 11.65 -21.74
N GLU A 589 22.97 11.81 -20.67
CA GLU A 589 22.49 12.22 -19.35
C GLU A 589 21.79 13.60 -19.40
N LEU A 590 22.41 14.59 -20.04
CA LEU A 590 21.81 15.92 -20.18
C LEU A 590 20.53 15.88 -21.01
N ASN A 591 20.44 15.02 -22.02
CA ASN A 591 19.20 14.81 -22.78
C ASN A 591 18.09 14.20 -21.94
N GLU A 592 18.38 13.19 -21.12
CA GLU A 592 17.42 12.59 -20.19
C GLU A 592 16.93 13.61 -19.15
N ARG A 593 17.86 14.38 -18.57
CA ARG A 593 17.54 15.47 -17.64
C ARG A 593 16.68 16.53 -18.31
N LEU A 594 17.01 16.92 -19.55
CA LEU A 594 16.23 17.89 -20.31
C LEU A 594 14.81 17.38 -20.64
N ALA A 595 14.69 16.12 -21.06
CA ALA A 595 13.41 15.48 -21.30
C ALA A 595 12.55 15.50 -20.03
N ARG A 596 13.14 15.21 -18.87
CA ARG A 596 12.46 15.26 -17.58
C ARG A 596 12.03 16.67 -17.20
N VAL A 597 12.93 17.65 -17.32
CA VAL A 597 12.64 19.07 -17.01
C VAL A 597 11.49 19.58 -17.87
N LYS A 598 11.40 19.16 -19.13
CA LYS A 598 10.31 19.53 -20.07
C LYS A 598 9.00 18.79 -19.80
N TYR A 599 9.07 17.57 -19.29
CA TYR A 599 7.90 16.74 -19.02
C TYR A 599 7.18 17.14 -17.72
N VAL A 600 7.91 17.58 -16.69
CA VAL A 600 7.32 17.86 -15.37
C VAL A 600 6.43 19.11 -15.41
N ASP A 601 5.17 18.92 -15.00
CA ASP A 601 4.21 19.98 -14.70
C ASP A 601 4.00 20.13 -13.18
N MET A 602 3.56 21.33 -12.77
CA MET A 602 3.39 21.74 -11.38
C MET A 602 2.07 22.47 -11.16
N ALA A 603 1.43 22.25 -10.01
CA ALA A 603 0.18 22.94 -9.67
C ALA A 603 0.12 23.38 -8.19
N LEU A 604 -0.56 24.50 -7.95
CA LEU A 604 -0.97 24.95 -6.63
C LEU A 604 -2.33 24.32 -6.28
N ILE A 605 -2.46 23.75 -5.08
CA ILE A 605 -3.66 23.10 -4.59
C ILE A 605 -4.02 23.67 -3.21
N VAL A 606 -4.94 24.62 -3.18
CA VAL A 606 -5.34 25.36 -1.97
C VAL A 606 -6.85 25.61 -1.94
N SER A 607 -7.42 25.65 -0.73
CA SER A 607 -8.85 25.90 -0.51
C SER A 607 -9.27 27.26 -1.09
N ALA A 608 -10.50 27.37 -1.56
CA ALA A 608 -11.07 28.65 -1.98
C ALA A 608 -11.36 29.53 -0.77
N ALA A 609 -11.15 30.84 -0.92
CA ALA A 609 -11.44 31.81 0.13
C ALA A 609 -12.12 33.08 -0.38
N GLN A 610 -12.94 33.71 0.47
CA GLN A 610 -13.58 34.98 0.14
C GLN A 610 -12.52 36.10 0.03
N ASN A 611 -12.59 36.87 -1.06
CA ASN A 611 -11.66 37.97 -1.38
C ASN A 611 -10.18 37.53 -1.52
N GLU A 612 -9.91 36.25 -1.81
CA GLU A 612 -8.53 35.74 -1.93
C GLU A 612 -7.70 36.46 -3.00
N VAL A 613 -8.35 36.87 -4.11
CA VAL A 613 -7.68 37.60 -5.20
C VAL A 613 -7.11 38.93 -4.71
N GLU A 614 -7.91 39.73 -4.02
CA GLU A 614 -7.48 41.02 -3.49
C GLU A 614 -6.43 40.87 -2.38
N GLN A 615 -6.56 39.83 -1.56
CA GLN A 615 -5.59 39.53 -0.49
C GLN A 615 -4.23 39.13 -1.06
N MET A 616 -4.20 38.26 -2.08
CA MET A 616 -2.96 37.84 -2.74
C MET A 616 -2.33 38.98 -3.52
N ALA A 617 -3.13 39.82 -4.21
CA ALA A 617 -2.65 40.98 -4.93
C ALA A 617 -1.93 41.99 -4.01
N LYS A 618 -2.41 42.20 -2.78
CA LYS A 618 -1.72 43.04 -1.77
C LYS A 618 -0.34 42.51 -1.38
N LEU A 619 -0.12 41.21 -1.50
CA LEU A 619 1.16 40.54 -1.26
C LEU A 619 2.03 40.45 -2.52
N GLY A 620 1.59 41.03 -3.64
CA GLY A 620 2.28 40.97 -4.93
C GLY A 620 2.16 39.62 -5.62
N LEU A 621 1.12 38.83 -5.31
CA LEU A 621 0.89 37.49 -5.84
C LEU A 621 -0.36 37.44 -6.71
N ASP A 622 -0.34 36.60 -7.76
CA ASP A 622 -1.50 36.38 -8.63
C ASP A 622 -2.01 34.94 -8.50
N ILE A 623 -3.15 34.78 -7.81
CA ILE A 623 -3.81 33.49 -7.62
C ILE A 623 -4.82 33.16 -8.72
N VAL A 624 -5.21 34.14 -9.56
CA VAL A 624 -6.31 33.97 -10.52
C VAL A 624 -6.06 32.81 -11.51
N PRO A 625 -4.88 32.67 -12.14
CA PRO A 625 -4.59 31.55 -13.04
C PRO A 625 -4.66 30.20 -12.31
N HIS A 626 -4.18 30.15 -11.08
CA HIS A 626 -4.19 28.93 -10.26
C HIS A 626 -5.61 28.51 -9.89
N ARG A 627 -6.48 29.46 -9.53
CA ARG A 627 -7.88 29.19 -9.22
C ARG A 627 -8.65 28.73 -10.46
N GLN A 628 -8.45 29.37 -11.60
CA GLN A 628 -9.03 28.93 -12.87
C GLN A 628 -8.64 27.48 -13.19
N ARG A 629 -7.35 27.16 -13.01
CA ARG A 629 -6.83 25.81 -13.24
C ARG A 629 -7.43 24.77 -12.28
N MET A 630 -7.48 25.06 -10.98
CA MET A 630 -8.09 24.19 -9.97
C MET A 630 -9.59 23.93 -10.22
N ASN A 631 -10.30 24.90 -10.82
CA ASN A 631 -11.71 24.76 -11.13
C ASN A 631 -11.96 24.04 -12.47
N ALA A 632 -11.06 24.17 -13.44
CA ALA A 632 -11.24 23.65 -14.79
C ALA A 632 -10.67 22.24 -14.99
N GLU A 633 -9.64 21.87 -14.25
CA GLU A 633 -8.92 20.60 -14.42
C GLU A 633 -9.15 19.65 -13.22
N PRO A 634 -9.28 18.33 -13.46
CA PRO A 634 -9.30 17.33 -12.40
C PRO A 634 -7.88 17.05 -11.89
N LEU A 635 -7.26 18.05 -11.24
CA LEU A 635 -5.85 17.99 -10.82
C LEU A 635 -5.56 16.84 -9.85
N ASP A 636 -6.54 16.42 -9.06
CA ASP A 636 -6.40 15.28 -8.15
C ASP A 636 -6.29 13.95 -8.92
N GLU A 637 -7.05 13.78 -10.00
CA GLU A 637 -6.97 12.60 -10.87
C GLU A 637 -5.68 12.59 -11.67
N LYS A 638 -5.29 13.75 -12.23
CA LYS A 638 -4.01 13.91 -12.93
C LYS A 638 -2.82 13.60 -12.01
N PHE A 639 -2.83 14.12 -10.79
CA PHE A 639 -1.74 13.83 -9.85
C PHE A 639 -1.71 12.34 -9.44
N LYS A 640 -2.85 11.64 -9.36
CA LYS A 640 -2.89 10.20 -9.06
C LYS A 640 -2.37 9.32 -10.20
N ASP A 641 -2.52 9.76 -11.44
CA ASP A 641 -2.06 9.05 -12.62
C ASP A 641 -0.52 9.08 -12.72
N PRO A 642 0.19 7.94 -12.60
CA PRO A 642 1.65 7.93 -12.65
C PRO A 642 2.25 8.40 -13.98
N ASP A 643 1.49 8.34 -15.08
CA ASP A 643 1.95 8.71 -16.43
C ASP A 643 1.57 10.14 -16.83
N ASP A 644 0.87 10.87 -15.95
CA ASP A 644 0.54 12.28 -16.17
C ASP A 644 1.72 13.21 -15.80
N PRO A 645 2.02 14.22 -16.64
CA PRO A 645 3.05 15.24 -16.40
C PRO A 645 3.03 15.90 -15.02
N LEU A 646 1.85 16.06 -14.39
CA LEU A 646 1.69 16.75 -13.12
C LEU A 646 2.39 15.99 -12.00
N SER A 647 3.61 16.44 -11.66
CA SER A 647 4.54 15.71 -10.82
C SER A 647 4.88 16.42 -9.50
N ILE A 648 4.64 17.72 -9.38
CA ILE A 648 4.84 18.49 -8.14
C ILE A 648 3.56 19.26 -7.78
N ALA A 649 3.05 19.03 -6.57
CA ALA A 649 1.91 19.77 -6.04
C ALA A 649 2.32 20.63 -4.84
N PHE A 650 1.93 21.91 -4.86
CA PHE A 650 2.15 22.85 -3.77
C PHE A 650 0.88 22.95 -2.93
N VAL A 651 0.97 22.59 -1.65
CA VAL A 651 -0.17 22.43 -0.73
C VAL A 651 0.05 23.15 0.59
N CYS A 652 -1.03 23.43 1.33
CA CYS A 652 -0.99 23.92 2.71
C CYS A 652 -1.80 23.04 3.66
N ALA A 653 -3.08 22.80 3.34
CA ALA A 653 -3.98 21.94 4.12
C ALA A 653 -4.66 20.86 3.26
N MET A 654 -4.95 21.18 2.00
CA MET A 654 -5.49 20.22 1.04
C MET A 654 -4.49 19.08 0.79
N TRP A 655 -5.01 17.88 0.55
CA TRP A 655 -4.26 16.65 0.26
C TRP A 655 -3.34 16.13 1.37
N LEU A 656 -3.27 16.77 2.54
CA LEU A 656 -2.54 16.24 3.69
C LEU A 656 -3.28 15.05 4.35
N THR A 657 -4.60 15.01 4.20
CA THR A 657 -5.48 13.97 4.73
C THR A 657 -6.35 13.37 3.63
N GLY A 658 -6.60 12.06 3.68
CA GLY A 658 -7.45 11.35 2.72
C GLY A 658 -6.80 11.10 1.35
N PHE A 659 -6.16 12.10 0.75
CA PHE A 659 -5.62 12.01 -0.61
C PHE A 659 -4.59 10.89 -0.80
N ASP A 660 -4.81 10.00 -1.77
CA ASP A 660 -3.98 8.81 -1.98
C ASP A 660 -3.37 8.79 -3.39
N ALA A 661 -2.04 8.88 -3.48
CA ALA A 661 -1.27 8.82 -4.73
C ALA A 661 -0.04 7.91 -4.52
N PRO A 662 -0.13 6.59 -4.84
CA PRO A 662 0.95 5.64 -4.57
C PRO A 662 2.32 6.00 -5.15
N SER A 663 2.33 6.65 -6.31
CA SER A 663 3.54 7.14 -6.99
C SER A 663 4.20 8.35 -6.30
N CYS A 664 3.54 9.00 -5.33
CA CYS A 664 4.14 10.07 -4.54
C CYS A 664 5.25 9.49 -3.66
N SER A 665 6.49 9.93 -3.88
CA SER A 665 7.68 9.40 -3.21
C SER A 665 8.38 10.39 -2.31
N THR A 666 8.06 11.68 -2.42
CA THR A 666 8.76 12.73 -1.65
C THR A 666 7.80 13.77 -1.10
N ILE A 667 7.90 14.05 0.19
CA ILE A 667 7.23 15.18 0.85
C ILE A 667 8.30 16.20 1.25
N TYR A 668 8.23 17.39 0.68
CA TYR A 668 9.01 18.55 1.12
C TYR A 668 8.21 19.29 2.18
N LEU A 669 8.64 19.23 3.43
CA LEU A 669 7.97 19.84 4.57
C LEU A 669 8.57 21.22 4.87
N ASP A 670 7.83 22.27 4.60
CA ASP A 670 8.13 23.65 4.99
C ASP A 670 7.04 24.25 5.88
N LYS A 671 6.42 23.39 6.71
CA LYS A 671 5.37 23.71 7.67
C LYS A 671 5.71 23.07 9.01
N PRO A 672 5.69 23.81 10.14
CA PRO A 672 5.81 23.20 11.46
C PRO A 672 4.59 22.31 11.73
N MET A 673 4.81 21.02 11.99
CA MET A 673 3.75 20.04 12.25
C MET A 673 4.14 19.12 13.42
N ARG A 674 3.14 18.48 14.05
CA ARG A 674 3.33 17.53 15.16
C ARG A 674 2.30 16.41 15.14
N ASN A 675 2.48 15.42 16.01
CA ASN A 675 1.47 14.39 16.32
C ASN A 675 0.81 13.78 15.07
N HIS A 676 -0.52 13.71 15.05
CA HIS A 676 -1.29 13.02 14.03
C HIS A 676 -1.22 13.73 12.67
N THR A 677 -1.20 15.07 12.63
CA THR A 677 -1.11 15.83 11.36
C THR A 677 0.22 15.60 10.66
N LEU A 678 1.32 15.53 11.42
CA LEU A 678 2.64 15.16 10.89
C LEU A 678 2.62 13.72 10.33
N MET A 679 2.11 12.75 11.10
CA MET A 679 2.04 11.35 10.66
C MET A 679 1.19 11.17 9.39
N GLN A 680 0.03 11.82 9.32
CA GLN A 680 -0.87 11.76 8.18
C GLN A 680 -0.22 12.31 6.90
N THR A 681 0.54 13.40 7.06
CA THR A 681 1.27 14.06 5.98
C THR A 681 2.42 13.19 5.46
N ILE A 682 3.29 12.68 6.35
CA ILE A 682 4.44 11.87 5.91
C ILE A 682 4.01 10.51 5.34
N ALA A 683 2.87 9.97 5.82
CA ALA A 683 2.29 8.74 5.27
C ALA A 683 1.87 8.88 3.80
N ARG A 684 1.76 10.08 3.21
CA ARG A 684 1.52 10.22 1.77
C ARG A 684 2.64 9.59 0.92
N ALA A 685 3.88 9.58 1.42
CA ALA A 685 5.01 8.98 0.73
C ALA A 685 5.24 7.49 1.06
N ASN A 686 4.47 6.88 1.97
CA ASN A 686 4.71 5.49 2.42
C ASN A 686 3.95 4.41 1.61
N ARG A 687 3.21 4.79 0.57
CA ARG A 687 2.43 3.83 -0.22
C ARG A 687 3.30 2.96 -1.12
N VAL A 688 2.95 1.67 -1.22
CA VAL A 688 3.61 0.70 -2.10
C VAL A 688 3.32 1.06 -3.56
N PHE A 689 4.37 1.06 -4.38
CA PHE A 689 4.27 1.30 -5.82
C PHE A 689 5.41 0.55 -6.53
N PRO A 690 5.21 0.04 -7.76
CA PRO A 690 6.26 -0.67 -8.50
C PRO A 690 7.55 0.17 -8.63
N GLY A 691 8.70 -0.44 -8.29
CA GLY A 691 10.01 0.23 -8.33
C GLY A 691 10.27 1.25 -7.20
N LYS A 692 9.27 1.55 -6.37
CA LYS A 692 9.42 2.43 -5.21
C LYS A 692 9.79 1.61 -3.99
N HIS A 693 10.98 1.85 -3.46
CA HIS A 693 11.50 1.13 -2.29
C HIS A 693 11.24 1.86 -0.97
N SER A 694 11.05 3.18 -1.01
CA SER A 694 10.83 4.02 0.17
C SER A 694 10.17 5.35 -0.19
N GLY A 695 9.64 6.01 0.84
CA GLY A 695 9.27 7.42 0.80
C GLY A 695 10.34 8.29 1.45
N LEU A 696 10.45 9.54 1.01
CA LEU A 696 11.43 10.50 1.50
C LEU A 696 10.74 11.75 2.06
N ILE A 697 11.12 12.15 3.26
CA ILE A 697 10.64 13.36 3.95
C ILE A 697 11.80 14.35 4.03
N ALA A 698 11.74 15.41 3.22
CA ALA A 698 12.72 16.47 3.18
C ALA A 698 12.23 17.65 4.03
N ASP A 699 12.84 17.86 5.20
CA ASP A 699 12.36 18.84 6.20
C ASP A 699 13.15 20.15 6.17
N TYR A 700 12.46 21.25 5.88
CA TYR A 700 12.97 22.62 5.93
C TYR A 700 12.51 23.38 7.19
N ALA A 701 11.51 22.87 7.92
CA ALA A 701 10.87 23.50 9.07
C ALA A 701 11.39 22.99 10.44
N ASN A 702 12.35 22.06 10.44
CA ASN A 702 12.97 21.47 11.63
C ASN A 702 11.95 20.79 12.57
N VAL A 703 11.04 20.01 11.98
CA VAL A 703 10.04 19.19 12.69
C VAL A 703 10.63 17.91 13.29
N PHE A 704 11.94 17.67 13.19
CA PHE A 704 12.58 16.44 13.67
C PHE A 704 12.20 16.03 15.09
N ALA A 705 12.25 16.95 16.07
CA ALA A 705 11.90 16.64 17.45
C ALA A 705 10.42 16.26 17.61
N SER A 706 9.53 16.89 16.83
CA SER A 706 8.11 16.54 16.76
C SER A 706 7.90 15.20 16.08
N LEU A 707 8.72 14.86 15.08
CA LEU A 707 8.73 13.57 14.40
C LEU A 707 9.18 12.46 15.34
N GLU A 708 10.27 12.65 16.10
CA GLU A 708 10.71 11.68 17.12
C GLU A 708 9.64 11.47 18.21
N LYS A 709 9.06 12.56 18.74
CA LYS A 709 7.98 12.49 19.73
C LYS A 709 6.75 11.76 19.18
N ALA A 710 6.36 12.08 17.95
CA ALA A 710 5.31 11.40 17.24
C ALA A 710 5.63 9.91 17.18
N LEU A 711 6.72 9.56 16.50
CA LEU A 711 7.14 8.18 16.27
C LEU A 711 7.17 7.37 17.57
N ALA A 712 7.72 7.90 18.67
CA ALA A 712 7.69 7.28 19.99
C ALA A 712 6.31 6.77 20.43
N ILE A 713 5.27 7.52 20.09
CA ILE A 713 3.87 7.21 20.41
C ILE A 713 3.30 6.25 19.35
N TYR A 714 3.63 6.47 18.07
CA TYR A 714 3.07 5.75 16.92
C TYR A 714 3.67 4.37 16.61
N GLY A 715 4.84 4.02 17.15
CA GLY A 715 5.52 2.76 16.80
C GLY A 715 5.74 1.75 17.92
N ALA A 716 5.26 1.97 19.15
CA ALA A 716 5.53 1.07 20.27
C ALA A 716 4.75 -0.26 20.20
N GLY A 717 5.31 -1.24 19.49
CA GLY A 717 5.08 -2.66 19.76
C GLY A 717 5.83 -3.14 21.00
N LYS A 718 5.34 -4.20 21.66
CA LYS A 718 5.99 -4.83 22.82
C LYS A 718 7.38 -5.38 22.42
N GLY A 719 8.51 -4.76 22.75
CA GLY A 719 9.83 -5.25 22.27
C GLY A 719 11.16 -4.57 22.63
N GLY A 720 11.24 -3.27 22.93
CA GLY A 720 12.34 -2.69 23.74
C GLY A 720 13.80 -2.68 23.23
N ALA A 721 14.12 -2.49 21.94
CA ALA A 721 15.52 -2.47 21.45
C ALA A 721 15.95 -1.25 20.59
N THR A 722 16.75 -0.32 21.17
CA THR A 722 16.99 1.08 20.73
C THR A 722 17.21 1.38 19.24
N PRO A 723 16.70 2.52 18.70
CA PRO A 723 16.62 2.68 17.25
C PRO A 723 17.33 3.81 16.53
N VAL A 724 17.92 4.73 17.27
CA VAL A 724 18.64 5.80 16.60
C VAL A 724 19.88 5.15 16.01
N ARG A 725 19.83 4.88 14.71
CA ARG A 725 20.94 4.40 13.92
C ARG A 725 21.17 5.40 12.81
N ASP A 726 22.33 6.02 12.91
CA ASP A 726 22.81 7.09 12.05
C ASP A 726 22.84 6.62 10.58
N LYS A 727 22.71 7.51 9.61
CA LYS A 727 23.08 7.20 8.22
C LYS A 727 24.52 6.70 8.14
N ALA A 728 25.40 7.09 9.06
CA ALA A 728 26.71 6.46 9.24
C ALA A 728 26.62 4.93 9.36
N GLU A 729 25.52 4.40 9.89
CA GLU A 729 25.24 2.97 9.94
C GLU A 729 24.72 2.40 8.63
N LEU A 730 23.83 3.10 7.89
CA LEU A 730 23.47 2.72 6.51
C LEU A 730 24.65 2.79 5.54
N ILE A 731 25.52 3.79 5.70
CA ILE A 731 26.80 3.95 5.02
C ILE A 731 27.75 2.82 5.41
N LYS A 732 27.75 2.40 6.68
CA LYS A 732 28.51 1.24 7.16
C LYS A 732 27.91 -0.08 6.67
N GLU A 733 26.59 -0.19 6.54
CA GLU A 733 25.90 -1.34 5.96
C GLU A 733 26.19 -1.42 4.46
N LEU A 734 26.14 -0.31 3.73
CA LEU A 734 26.59 -0.23 2.34
C LEU A 734 28.07 -0.59 2.25
N GLY A 735 28.92 -0.05 3.12
CA GLY A 735 30.34 -0.39 3.19
C GLY A 735 30.56 -1.88 3.39
N LYS A 736 29.88 -2.49 4.36
CA LYS A 736 29.91 -3.95 4.60
C LYS A 736 29.37 -4.75 3.43
N ALA A 737 28.29 -4.30 2.79
CA ALA A 737 27.72 -4.99 1.64
C ALA A 737 28.67 -4.94 0.43
N VAL A 738 29.32 -3.80 0.22
CA VAL A 738 30.35 -3.61 -0.81
C VAL A 738 31.58 -4.45 -0.49
N GLU A 739 32.08 -4.44 0.75
CA GLU A 739 33.18 -5.30 1.20
C GLU A 739 32.84 -6.78 1.02
N GLY A 740 31.63 -7.19 1.38
CA GLY A 740 31.13 -8.56 1.19
C GLY A 740 31.07 -8.95 -0.29
N ALA A 741 30.56 -8.06 -1.15
CA ALA A 741 30.52 -8.30 -2.59
C ALA A 741 31.94 -8.40 -3.21
N VAL A 742 32.87 -7.54 -2.77
CA VAL A 742 34.27 -7.56 -3.21
C VAL A 742 34.99 -8.83 -2.71
N ALA A 743 34.78 -9.22 -1.45
CA ALA A 743 35.34 -10.45 -0.90
C ALA A 743 34.81 -11.68 -1.65
N PHE A 744 33.51 -11.72 -1.93
CA PHE A 744 32.90 -12.77 -2.73
C PHE A 744 33.51 -12.86 -4.13
N CYS A 745 33.69 -11.72 -4.82
CA CYS A 745 34.40 -11.67 -6.10
C CYS A 745 35.84 -12.21 -5.99
N ALA A 746 36.59 -11.80 -4.96
CA ALA A 746 37.97 -12.22 -4.76
C ALA A 746 38.11 -13.73 -4.50
N GLU A 747 37.20 -14.33 -3.73
CA GLU A 747 37.14 -15.79 -3.50
C GLU A 747 36.98 -16.59 -4.80
N HIS A 748 36.36 -15.98 -5.80
CA HIS A 748 36.11 -16.57 -7.12
C HIS A 748 37.07 -16.04 -8.19
N GLY A 749 38.21 -15.46 -7.79
CA GLY A 749 39.29 -15.05 -8.70
C GLY A 749 39.08 -13.70 -9.41
N VAL A 750 38.10 -12.91 -8.98
CA VAL A 750 37.79 -11.58 -9.55
C VAL A 750 38.36 -10.47 -8.67
N ASP A 751 39.39 -9.79 -9.16
CA ASP A 751 39.95 -8.60 -8.51
C ASP A 751 39.21 -7.34 -8.94
N VAL A 752 38.19 -6.97 -8.16
CA VAL A 752 37.34 -5.80 -8.40
C VAL A 752 38.15 -4.49 -8.39
N ALA A 753 39.17 -4.37 -7.53
CA ALA A 753 39.99 -3.17 -7.45
C ALA A 753 40.87 -3.01 -8.70
N LYS A 754 41.43 -4.12 -9.21
CA LYS A 754 42.17 -4.13 -10.48
C LYS A 754 41.26 -3.74 -11.64
N THR A 755 40.07 -4.33 -11.73
CA THR A 755 39.07 -4.02 -12.77
C THR A 755 38.66 -2.55 -12.76
N GLU A 756 38.53 -1.92 -11.58
CA GLU A 756 38.23 -0.50 -11.46
C GLU A 756 39.35 0.41 -11.97
N SER A 757 40.59 0.08 -11.63
CA SER A 757 41.77 0.88 -11.99
C SER A 757 42.18 0.75 -13.46
N ALA A 758 41.74 -0.29 -14.15
CA ALA A 758 42.08 -0.54 -15.56
C ALA A 758 41.41 0.48 -16.50
N ALA A 759 42.01 0.67 -17.68
CA ALA A 759 41.52 1.58 -18.72
C ALA A 759 41.52 0.92 -20.10
N GLY A 760 40.68 1.44 -21.00
CA GLY A 760 40.62 0.96 -22.39
C GLY A 760 40.28 -0.53 -22.52
N LEU A 761 40.94 -1.21 -23.46
CA LEU A 761 40.69 -2.63 -23.77
C LEU A 761 41.01 -3.58 -22.60
N GLU A 762 41.94 -3.20 -21.72
CA GLU A 762 42.29 -4.02 -20.54
C GLU A 762 41.10 -4.08 -19.56
N LYS A 763 40.38 -2.97 -19.35
CA LYS A 763 39.18 -2.95 -18.50
C LYS A 763 38.07 -3.84 -19.07
N VAL A 764 37.87 -3.81 -20.38
CA VAL A 764 36.88 -4.67 -21.06
C VAL A 764 37.23 -6.15 -20.89
N GLN A 765 38.52 -6.49 -21.04
CA GLN A 765 39.00 -7.84 -20.82
C GLN A 765 38.78 -8.29 -19.36
N LEU A 766 39.13 -7.47 -18.37
CA LEU A 766 38.93 -7.79 -16.96
C LEU A 766 37.46 -7.92 -16.56
N ILE A 767 36.56 -7.15 -17.16
CA ILE A 767 35.11 -7.34 -17.01
C ILE A 767 34.68 -8.67 -17.62
N GLY A 768 35.19 -9.03 -18.80
CA GLY A 768 34.94 -10.32 -19.43
C GLY A 768 35.40 -11.49 -18.57
N ASP A 769 36.63 -11.42 -18.06
CA ASP A 769 37.21 -12.43 -17.17
C ASP A 769 36.39 -12.55 -15.86
N ALA A 770 35.94 -11.42 -15.31
CA ALA A 770 35.08 -11.39 -14.14
C ALA A 770 33.71 -12.03 -14.38
N VAL A 771 33.10 -11.75 -15.54
CA VAL A 771 31.84 -12.36 -15.96
C VAL A 771 32.01 -13.86 -16.13
N ASP A 772 33.06 -14.32 -16.81
CA ASP A 772 33.31 -15.73 -17.04
C ASP A 772 33.53 -16.50 -15.73
N ALA A 773 34.18 -15.86 -14.74
CA ALA A 773 34.37 -16.42 -13.40
C ALA A 773 33.08 -16.50 -12.57
N LEU A 774 32.12 -15.59 -12.79
CA LEU A 774 30.93 -15.44 -11.93
C LEU A 774 29.61 -15.93 -12.58
N ILE A 775 29.57 -16.09 -13.90
CA ILE A 775 28.37 -16.46 -14.66
C ILE A 775 27.93 -17.92 -14.44
N SER A 776 28.88 -18.78 -14.04
CA SER A 776 28.70 -20.21 -13.87
C SER A 776 29.57 -20.73 -12.72
N PRO A 777 29.08 -21.65 -11.88
CA PRO A 777 27.77 -22.32 -11.96
C PRO A 777 26.60 -21.43 -11.52
N ASP A 778 25.37 -21.82 -11.87
CA ASP A 778 24.14 -21.06 -11.56
C ASP A 778 24.00 -20.57 -10.10
N PRO A 779 24.39 -21.34 -9.06
CA PRO A 779 24.38 -20.85 -7.68
C PRO A 779 25.33 -19.67 -7.45
N LEU A 780 26.56 -19.74 -7.97
CA LEU A 780 27.56 -18.67 -7.90
C LEU A 780 27.03 -17.39 -8.53
N ARG A 781 26.45 -17.51 -9.73
CA ARG A 781 25.82 -16.39 -10.43
C ARG A 781 24.72 -15.74 -9.59
N LYS A 782 23.82 -16.54 -9.02
CA LYS A 782 22.69 -16.03 -8.22
C LYS A 782 23.16 -15.33 -6.96
N GLU A 783 24.20 -15.84 -6.32
CA GLU A 783 24.76 -15.28 -5.10
C GLU A 783 25.46 -13.93 -5.37
N PHE A 784 26.25 -13.85 -6.45
CA PHE A 784 26.80 -12.57 -6.91
C PHE A 784 25.70 -11.54 -7.21
N LEU A 785 24.66 -11.93 -7.95
CA LEU A 785 23.54 -11.04 -8.28
C LEU A 785 22.73 -10.63 -7.04
N ALA A 786 22.74 -11.43 -5.97
CA ALA A 786 22.12 -11.06 -4.69
C ALA A 786 22.98 -10.03 -3.94
N HIS A 787 24.31 -10.22 -3.90
CA HIS A 787 25.26 -9.24 -3.36
C HIS A 787 25.15 -7.90 -4.10
N GLU A 788 25.20 -7.90 -5.44
CA GLU A 788 25.03 -6.68 -6.24
C GLU A 788 23.68 -6.02 -5.98
N ARG A 789 22.60 -6.79 -5.91
CA ARG A 789 21.26 -6.24 -5.64
C ARG A 789 21.19 -5.56 -4.27
N LEU A 790 21.77 -6.16 -3.24
CA LEU A 790 21.83 -5.56 -1.90
C LEU A 790 22.63 -4.25 -1.94
N VAL A 791 23.81 -4.28 -2.55
CA VAL A 791 24.68 -3.10 -2.74
C VAL A 791 23.92 -1.99 -3.48
N ARG A 792 23.28 -2.31 -4.61
CA ARG A 792 22.49 -1.37 -5.41
C ARG A 792 21.28 -0.83 -4.65
N THR A 793 20.58 -1.67 -3.90
CA THR A 793 19.43 -1.26 -3.08
C THR A 793 19.85 -0.26 -2.01
N LEU A 794 20.92 -0.56 -1.25
CA LEU A 794 21.47 0.33 -0.23
C LEU A 794 22.00 1.62 -0.85
N PHE A 795 22.70 1.54 -1.97
CA PHE A 795 23.23 2.71 -2.68
C PHE A 795 22.12 3.65 -3.18
N GLN A 796 21.04 3.11 -3.75
CA GLN A 796 19.88 3.89 -4.19
C GLN A 796 19.11 4.50 -3.01
N ALA A 797 19.06 3.81 -1.87
CA ALA A 797 18.43 4.35 -0.66
C ALA A 797 19.21 5.53 -0.04
N ILE A 798 20.50 5.67 -0.35
CA ILE A 798 21.36 6.71 0.23
C ILE A 798 21.50 7.95 -0.70
N LYS A 799 21.33 7.80 -2.03
CA LYS A 799 21.33 8.93 -2.98
C LYS A 799 20.27 9.99 -2.61
N PRO A 800 20.57 11.30 -2.70
CA PRO A 800 21.72 11.93 -3.38
C PRO A 800 22.87 12.35 -2.45
N ASP A 801 23.10 11.68 -1.32
CA ASP A 801 24.08 12.15 -0.33
C ASP A 801 25.55 11.99 -0.78
N PRO A 802 26.43 13.00 -0.60
CA PRO A 802 27.84 12.95 -0.99
C PRO A 802 28.63 11.79 -0.36
N ALA A 803 28.24 11.27 0.80
CA ALA A 803 28.94 10.16 1.44
C ALA A 803 28.91 8.85 0.63
N VAL A 804 28.02 8.73 -0.38
CA VAL A 804 28.04 7.58 -1.30
C VAL A 804 29.12 7.68 -2.38
N LEU A 805 29.71 8.87 -2.59
CA LEU A 805 30.72 9.10 -3.63
C LEU A 805 31.90 8.14 -3.48
N GLN A 806 32.29 7.81 -2.24
CA GLN A 806 33.36 6.86 -1.96
C GLN A 806 33.07 5.42 -2.43
N PHE A 807 31.80 5.04 -2.60
CA PHE A 807 31.39 3.70 -3.03
C PHE A 807 31.04 3.64 -4.52
N VAL A 808 30.90 4.78 -5.19
CA VAL A 808 30.47 4.89 -6.61
C VAL A 808 31.25 3.91 -7.48
N SER A 809 32.58 4.07 -7.57
CA SER A 809 33.42 3.23 -8.43
C SER A 809 33.17 1.74 -8.21
N ARG A 810 33.07 1.33 -6.94
CA ARG A 810 32.84 -0.05 -6.51
C ARG A 810 31.48 -0.58 -6.91
N VAL A 811 30.43 0.18 -6.58
CA VAL A 811 29.04 -0.17 -6.86
C VAL A 811 28.84 -0.30 -8.37
N TYR A 812 29.41 0.61 -9.16
CA TYR A 812 29.29 0.60 -10.61
C TYR A 812 30.08 -0.55 -11.25
N CYS A 813 31.30 -0.85 -10.79
CA CYS A 813 32.04 -2.00 -11.29
C CYS A 813 31.26 -3.31 -11.09
N LEU A 814 30.71 -3.52 -9.88
CA LEU A 814 29.85 -4.66 -9.58
C LEU A 814 28.57 -4.68 -10.43
N GLY A 815 27.95 -3.52 -10.64
CA GLY A 815 26.76 -3.36 -11.48
C GLY A 815 27.00 -3.74 -12.94
N VAL A 816 28.11 -3.27 -13.53
CA VAL A 816 28.48 -3.58 -14.93
C VAL A 816 28.72 -5.08 -15.12
N ILE A 817 29.42 -5.73 -14.19
CA ILE A 817 29.61 -7.19 -14.23
C ILE A 817 28.24 -7.90 -14.15
N ALA A 818 27.35 -7.45 -13.27
CA ALA A 818 26.01 -8.02 -13.13
C ALA A 818 25.14 -7.84 -14.37
N ASP A 819 25.21 -6.69 -15.02
CA ASP A 819 24.46 -6.39 -16.23
C ASP A 819 24.95 -7.21 -17.43
N GLU A 820 26.27 -7.38 -17.59
CA GLU A 820 26.85 -8.24 -18.62
C GLU A 820 26.48 -9.72 -18.40
N ILE A 821 26.47 -10.19 -17.14
CA ILE A 821 25.96 -11.52 -16.77
C ILE A 821 24.48 -11.68 -17.17
N ARG A 822 23.63 -10.68 -16.87
CA ARG A 822 22.19 -10.70 -17.22
C ARG A 822 21.98 -10.77 -18.73
N LEU A 823 22.78 -10.01 -19.49
CA LEU A 823 22.75 -9.97 -20.95
C LEU A 823 23.11 -11.33 -21.56
N ARG A 824 24.19 -11.97 -21.08
CA ARG A 824 24.63 -13.30 -21.57
C ARG A 824 23.72 -14.46 -21.15
N THR A 825 22.91 -14.28 -20.11
CA THR A 825 22.00 -15.32 -19.60
C THR A 825 20.55 -15.17 -20.07
N GLY A 826 20.29 -14.26 -21.02
CA GLY A 826 18.98 -14.12 -21.66
C GLY A 826 17.92 -13.43 -20.78
N GLY A 827 18.35 -12.65 -19.79
CA GLY A 827 17.42 -11.83 -19.00
C GLY A 827 16.82 -10.72 -19.85
N ASN A 828 15.50 -10.74 -20.07
CA ASN A 828 14.76 -9.63 -20.66
C ASN A 828 14.84 -8.39 -19.75
N ASN A 829 15.87 -7.58 -19.93
CA ASN A 829 15.91 -6.16 -19.58
C ASN A 829 16.99 -5.51 -20.45
N GLN A 830 16.60 -4.53 -21.28
CA GLN A 830 17.55 -3.66 -21.94
C GLN A 830 18.36 -2.94 -20.86
N ALA A 831 19.68 -3.13 -20.88
CA ALA A 831 20.60 -2.48 -19.96
C ALA A 831 20.64 -0.96 -20.23
N ASP A 832 20.44 -0.16 -19.18
CA ASP A 832 20.65 1.28 -19.22
C ASP A 832 22.10 1.58 -18.83
N ILE A 833 22.96 1.69 -19.84
CA ILE A 833 24.40 1.91 -19.68
C ILE A 833 24.71 3.43 -19.54
N SER A 834 23.70 4.29 -19.30
CA SER A 834 23.80 5.77 -19.29
C SER A 834 24.50 6.34 -18.07
N ALA A 835 24.47 5.60 -16.96
CA ALA A 835 25.10 6.04 -15.72
C ALA A 835 26.62 5.79 -15.65
N VAL A 836 27.19 5.06 -16.63
CA VAL A 836 28.56 4.50 -16.55
C VAL A 836 29.66 5.50 -16.92
N MET A 837 29.33 6.65 -17.51
CA MET A 837 30.34 7.58 -18.02
C MET A 837 30.10 9.04 -17.61
N ALA A 838 28.91 9.38 -17.11
CA ALA A 838 28.58 10.66 -16.48
C ALA A 838 29.55 11.03 -15.32
N THR A 839 29.92 10.05 -14.49
CA THR A 839 30.70 10.31 -13.28
C THR A 839 32.22 10.38 -13.51
N VAL A 840 32.70 9.95 -14.68
CA VAL A 840 34.13 10.05 -15.03
C VAL A 840 34.50 11.49 -15.43
N ASN A 841 33.53 12.28 -15.91
CA ASN A 841 33.75 13.68 -16.29
C ASN A 841 33.49 14.70 -15.17
N GLU A 842 32.78 14.35 -14.09
CA GLU A 842 32.71 15.22 -12.90
C GLU A 842 34.00 15.20 -12.07
N LEU A 843 34.80 14.13 -12.17
CA LEU A 843 36.08 13.97 -11.48
C LEU A 843 37.24 14.79 -12.07
N LEU A 844 37.01 15.53 -13.17
CA LEU A 844 37.99 16.44 -13.78
C LEU A 844 37.62 17.93 -13.70
N ASP A 845 36.46 18.27 -13.14
CA ASP A 845 36.01 19.67 -13.00
C ASP A 845 36.22 20.23 -11.56
N GLU A 846 37.00 19.56 -10.70
CA GLU A 846 37.53 20.16 -9.47
C GLU A 846 38.71 21.09 -9.77
N SER A 847 38.43 22.22 -10.40
CA SER A 847 39.28 23.42 -10.38
C SER A 847 38.48 24.61 -10.91
N ILE A 848 37.72 25.27 -10.03
CA ILE A 848 37.54 26.73 -9.92
C ILE A 848 36.39 26.98 -8.94
N ALA A 849 36.75 27.49 -7.77
CA ALA A 849 35.81 28.04 -6.80
C ALA A 849 35.36 29.44 -7.25
N ALA A 850 34.09 29.75 -7.04
CA ALA A 850 33.62 31.12 -6.83
C ALA A 850 32.39 31.09 -5.89
N ASP A 851 32.67 31.44 -4.64
CA ASP A 851 31.84 31.75 -3.48
C ASP A 851 30.30 31.79 -3.60
N GLY A 852 29.63 31.11 -2.66
CA GLY A 852 28.23 31.39 -2.32
C GLY A 852 27.54 30.41 -1.37
N PHE A 853 27.75 30.57 -0.06
CA PHE A 853 26.88 30.16 1.09
C PHE A 853 26.29 28.72 1.10
N ASN A 854 26.92 27.85 1.91
CA ASN A 854 26.58 26.43 2.09
C ASN A 854 25.36 26.17 2.98
N ILE A 855 24.49 25.25 2.53
CA ILE A 855 23.68 24.39 3.42
C ILE A 855 24.65 23.30 3.89
N ARG A 856 25.05 23.29 5.18
CA ARG A 856 26.10 22.43 5.80
C ARG A 856 26.68 21.33 4.88
N SER A 857 27.84 21.60 4.26
CA SER A 857 28.63 20.62 3.51
C SER A 857 29.84 20.08 4.26
N ASP A 858 30.13 20.53 5.48
CA ASP A 858 31.42 20.24 6.10
C ASP A 858 31.26 19.31 7.32
N GLY A 859 31.70 18.06 7.15
CA GLY A 859 32.52 17.34 8.12
C GLY A 859 31.88 16.66 9.34
N ASP A 860 30.61 16.88 9.69
CA ASP A 860 30.02 16.21 10.87
C ASP A 860 28.54 15.83 10.65
N GLY A 861 28.31 14.53 10.40
CA GLY A 861 27.04 13.80 10.59
C GLY A 861 25.77 14.31 9.91
N ARG A 862 25.57 14.00 8.61
CA ARG A 862 24.24 14.03 7.98
C ARG A 862 23.48 12.74 8.28
N ALA A 863 22.72 12.69 9.37
CA ALA A 863 21.91 11.53 9.72
C ALA A 863 20.56 11.52 8.97
N ILE A 864 20.48 10.81 7.85
CA ILE A 864 19.20 10.27 7.33
C ILE A 864 18.74 9.16 8.27
N ILE A 865 17.51 9.25 8.75
CA ILE A 865 16.96 8.32 9.74
C ILE A 865 15.88 7.47 9.08
N ASP A 866 16.06 6.15 9.10
CA ASP A 866 15.03 5.18 8.73
C ASP A 866 14.02 5.10 9.86
N LEU A 867 12.79 5.59 9.61
CA LEU A 867 11.77 5.68 10.64
C LEU A 867 11.18 4.31 11.03
N ALA A 868 11.33 3.29 10.17
CA ALA A 868 10.76 1.96 10.40
C ALA A 868 11.62 1.11 11.34
N LYS A 869 12.93 1.41 11.44
CA LYS A 869 13.85 0.74 12.36
C LYS A 869 13.83 1.40 13.75
N ILE A 870 12.73 2.10 14.08
CA ILE A 870 12.56 2.80 15.35
C ILE A 870 12.15 1.85 16.51
N ASP A 871 12.61 2.12 17.74
CA ASP A 871 12.41 1.41 18.99
C ASP A 871 11.84 2.42 19.95
N PHE A 872 10.54 2.36 19.84
CA PHE A 872 9.59 3.27 20.33
C PHE A 872 9.38 3.04 21.84
N GLU A 873 9.70 1.86 22.38
CA GLU A 873 9.63 1.60 23.82
C GLU A 873 10.69 2.36 24.63
N LYS A 874 11.92 2.46 24.13
CA LYS A 874 13.00 3.20 24.81
C LYS A 874 12.83 4.71 24.66
N LEU A 875 12.28 5.19 23.54
CA LEU A 875 11.86 6.58 23.39
C LEU A 875 10.73 6.93 24.37
N ALA A 876 9.68 6.10 24.47
CA ALA A 876 8.56 6.31 25.40
C ALA A 876 9.01 6.33 26.87
N LYS A 877 9.98 5.46 27.27
CA LYS A 877 10.58 5.48 28.62
C LYS A 877 11.38 6.75 28.90
N ARG A 878 12.15 7.26 27.91
CA ARG A 878 12.92 8.51 28.02
C ARG A 878 12.02 9.72 28.24
N PHE A 879 10.84 9.77 27.62
CA PHE A 879 9.85 10.83 27.85
C PHE A 879 9.08 10.67 29.17
N LYS A 880 8.80 9.45 29.63
CA LYS A 880 8.20 9.20 30.97
C LYS A 880 9.10 9.60 32.15
N GLN A 881 10.43 9.66 31.95
CA GLN A 881 11.39 10.05 32.98
C GLN A 881 11.69 11.56 33.02
N SER A 882 11.18 12.35 32.06
CA SER A 882 11.33 13.81 32.07
C SER A 882 10.40 14.44 33.12
N LYS A 883 10.96 14.80 34.29
CA LYS A 883 10.26 15.49 35.39
C LYS A 883 9.95 16.97 35.14
N LYS A 884 10.01 17.48 33.90
CA LYS A 884 9.66 18.88 33.62
C LYS A 884 8.35 18.95 32.85
N LYS A 885 7.29 19.34 33.57
CA LYS A 885 5.91 19.53 33.11
C LYS A 885 5.71 20.70 32.13
N ASN A 886 6.76 21.33 31.63
CA ASN A 886 6.74 22.36 30.58
C ASN A 886 8.07 22.27 29.81
N ILE A 887 8.12 21.58 28.67
CA ILE A 887 9.21 21.67 27.66
C ILE A 887 8.67 21.49 26.25
#